data_AF-A0A6C7UJB6-F1
#
_entry.id   AF-A0A6C7UJB6-F1
#
_cell.length_a   1.000
_cell.length_b   1.000
_cell.length_c   1.000
_cell.angle_alpha   90.00
_cell.angle_beta   90.00
_cell.angle_gamma   90.00
#
_symmetry.space_group_name_H-M   'P 1'
#
loop_
_entity.id
_entity.type
_entity.pdbx_description
1 polymer ?
#
loop_
_entity_poly.entity_id
_entity_poly.type
_entity_poly.pdbx_seq_one_letter_code
_entity_poly.pdbx_strand_id
1 'polypeptide(L)'
;MKKKIVYVLLALIAFISVIFLVLKNGILISSIQFNFLNLEQLYIKLDKKLIVRAKNITLNEDANTSIEDDKKENSDFASRELLKITKNLKYLYTFVEEIDIQNLNIKDNHMRILFKNNEFFIDNDLLFLKLALRREGKEINADIKNLLLKDYNLNIDGNLSINTKSEFYNFKGQANSDLIDFKMNISYKNQNLAYKFEDINIRDITTIFNQVEKRVTLPEALVVWVAHRAKGEFYHFDFVQGFIDFSTNNYYLDDISAWGYANNVKVRLDDQMNAINFPKLDLNLSNQKLNFTFDKASYNESDLSESKVFLYDLFDDEKHGIYLRIKSKNLKFDEKLAKALTNYDFSLPFYQKSGKLESDLELIIDFNEKGDLKYNGTLSLENAELSLANFKVARAFVKLNQNDLSIENASVKNEFLEADFNAKIDLANHKGIFNTQISNLYFDDGALFDMKNQNAMINLDYANDLQLSIPAWDLTLNFKEGLEVYANNPSILIPYSPLLKKFGLVNAKSIYYKSIDFNDFSAQIQDAYFKNNLWADDKPYENDSFNIVRKNGILDITTQSGLANARIVDDSKNIYLKNLTYIYQKDKDASMSSFDIARNTQNIILNGENLTLILTDFNKTLNFDTLEAKLKGSILDAKASYKNANFDLYYSPSDLRLFAKNINDEYLNEFLQKRAVQEGVFNLSIVGSGMDYFEGEFNFKNTFIRDLKGINQLISFIDTVPSLLMFKTPTFNEKGLSLHDGRIVFNRKKDLLSFEAINLNGDSMDLYGLGSANLRLNTVDVDLELKTLKSASETISKLPILNYVILGKNQEISTNIKVDGALDNPKFHTQILSDTLKTPFNLIKNIIQLPSNLFN
;
A
#
# COMPACT_ATOMS: atom_id res chain seq x y z
N MET A 1 -50.56 -72.26 56.18
CA MET A 1 -50.43 -70.86 55.69
C MET A 1 -51.70 -70.01 55.84
N LYS A 2 -52.91 -70.53 55.55
CA LYS A 2 -54.18 -69.73 55.64
C LYS A 2 -54.49 -69.12 57.02
N LYS A 3 -54.27 -69.84 58.14
CA LYS A 3 -54.49 -69.27 59.49
C LYS A 3 -53.56 -68.10 59.83
N LYS A 4 -52.28 -68.16 59.42
CA LYS A 4 -51.30 -67.07 59.65
C LYS A 4 -51.67 -65.80 58.88
N ILE A 5 -52.14 -65.91 57.64
CA ILE A 5 -52.59 -64.74 56.86
C ILE A 5 -53.82 -64.10 57.50
N VAL A 6 -54.79 -64.89 57.98
CA VAL A 6 -55.98 -64.37 58.66
C VAL A 6 -55.61 -63.71 60.00
N TYR A 7 -54.68 -64.28 60.77
CA TYR A 7 -54.18 -63.62 61.98
C TYR A 7 -53.41 -62.34 61.69
N VAL A 8 -52.64 -62.28 60.61
CA VAL A 8 -51.97 -61.06 60.16
C VAL A 8 -52.99 -60.02 59.68
N LEU A 9 -54.03 -60.42 58.94
CA LEU A 9 -55.10 -59.52 58.48
C LEU A 9 -55.97 -59.02 59.63
N LEU A 10 -56.29 -59.88 60.60
CA LEU A 10 -56.99 -59.49 61.82
C LEU A 10 -56.13 -58.61 62.71
N ALA A 11 -54.83 -58.90 62.84
CA ALA A 11 -53.89 -58.04 63.54
C ALA A 11 -53.75 -56.68 62.84
N LEU A 12 -53.72 -56.65 61.51
CA LEU A 12 -53.69 -55.42 60.71
C LEU A 12 -55.00 -54.63 60.84
N ILE A 13 -56.16 -55.28 60.74
CA ILE A 13 -57.47 -54.63 60.92
C ILE A 13 -57.62 -54.13 62.35
N ALA A 14 -57.20 -54.91 63.35
CA ALA A 14 -57.21 -54.49 64.74
C ALA A 14 -56.26 -53.30 64.96
N PHE A 15 -55.05 -53.35 64.37
CA PHE A 15 -54.07 -52.26 64.41
C PHE A 15 -54.59 -50.99 63.73
N ILE A 16 -55.17 -51.10 62.53
CA ILE A 16 -55.82 -49.99 61.81
C ILE A 16 -57.01 -49.46 62.61
N SER A 17 -57.82 -50.33 63.23
CA SER A 17 -58.97 -49.92 64.04
C SER A 17 -58.53 -49.21 65.32
N VAL A 18 -57.44 -49.66 65.95
CA VAL A 18 -56.82 -49.00 67.10
C VAL A 18 -56.27 -47.63 66.68
N ILE A 19 -55.48 -47.56 65.60
CA ILE A 19 -54.98 -46.29 65.05
C ILE A 19 -56.13 -45.36 64.69
N PHE A 20 -57.19 -45.87 64.06
CA PHE A 20 -58.37 -45.08 63.71
C PHE A 20 -59.07 -44.54 64.95
N LEU A 21 -59.25 -45.36 66.00
CA LEU A 21 -59.83 -44.92 67.28
C LEU A 21 -58.95 -43.86 67.96
N VAL A 22 -57.63 -44.05 67.94
CA VAL A 22 -56.65 -43.11 68.49
C VAL A 22 -56.69 -41.78 67.72
N LEU A 23 -56.66 -41.82 66.39
CA LEU A 23 -56.75 -40.63 65.54
C LEU A 23 -58.13 -39.96 65.64
N LYS A 24 -59.22 -40.73 65.82
CA LYS A 24 -60.57 -40.17 66.01
C LYS A 24 -60.67 -39.32 67.28
N ASN A 25 -60.01 -39.75 68.36
CA ASN A 25 -59.95 -39.03 69.63
C ASN A 25 -58.91 -37.88 69.61
N GLY A 26 -57.97 -37.93 68.67
CA GLY A 26 -56.89 -36.95 68.50
C GLY A 26 -55.66 -37.31 69.32
N ILE A 27 -54.48 -37.07 68.74
CA ILE A 27 -53.18 -37.26 69.37
C ILE A 27 -52.55 -35.88 69.52
N LEU A 28 -52.11 -35.54 70.74
CA LEU A 28 -51.30 -34.35 71.00
C LEU A 28 -49.89 -34.80 71.43
N ILE A 29 -48.89 -34.29 70.74
CA ILE A 29 -47.48 -34.56 70.96
C ILE A 29 -46.82 -33.22 71.28
N SER A 30 -46.47 -33.02 72.55
CA SER A 30 -45.88 -31.76 73.00
C SER A 30 -44.50 -31.51 72.37
N SER A 31 -43.64 -32.52 72.38
CA SER A 31 -42.35 -32.53 71.66
C SER A 31 -41.86 -33.97 71.52
N ILE A 32 -41.35 -34.33 70.34
CA ILE A 32 -40.65 -35.58 70.07
C ILE A 32 -39.42 -35.25 69.23
N GLN A 33 -38.25 -35.73 69.66
CA GLN A 33 -37.00 -35.55 68.96
C GLN A 33 -36.40 -36.93 68.65
N PHE A 34 -36.35 -37.26 67.36
CA PHE A 34 -35.60 -38.38 66.79
C PHE A 34 -34.45 -37.83 65.93
N ASN A 35 -33.43 -38.66 65.66
CA ASN A 35 -32.32 -38.26 64.78
C ASN A 35 -32.81 -37.78 63.41
N PHE A 36 -33.88 -38.39 62.88
CA PHE A 36 -34.43 -38.08 61.55
C PHE A 36 -35.64 -37.11 61.58
N LEU A 37 -36.20 -36.80 62.76
CA LEU A 37 -37.46 -36.06 62.86
C LEU A 37 -37.57 -35.33 64.21
N ASN A 38 -37.71 -34.00 64.18
CA ASN A 38 -38.10 -33.19 65.33
C ASN A 38 -39.53 -32.68 65.15
N LEU A 39 -40.39 -32.88 66.15
CA LEU A 39 -41.78 -32.44 66.16
C LEU A 39 -42.05 -31.65 67.42
N GLU A 40 -42.66 -30.47 67.29
CA GLU A 40 -43.12 -29.66 68.42
C GLU A 40 -44.59 -29.29 68.26
N GLN A 41 -45.36 -29.52 69.33
CA GLN A 41 -46.78 -29.21 69.44
C GLN A 41 -47.62 -29.80 68.28
N LEU A 42 -47.34 -31.05 67.91
CA LEU A 42 -48.07 -31.75 66.87
C LEU A 42 -49.41 -32.28 67.40
N TYR A 43 -50.50 -31.90 66.75
CA TYR A 43 -51.84 -32.39 66.96
C TYR A 43 -52.35 -33.07 65.68
N ILE A 44 -52.78 -34.32 65.76
CA ILE A 44 -53.38 -35.04 64.63
C ILE A 44 -54.72 -35.63 65.06
N LYS A 45 -55.79 -35.34 64.32
CA LYS A 45 -57.11 -35.93 64.51
C LYS A 45 -57.73 -36.32 63.16
N LEU A 46 -58.49 -37.41 63.12
CA LEU A 46 -59.27 -37.84 61.97
C LEU A 46 -60.77 -37.82 62.32
N ASP A 47 -61.47 -36.75 61.93
CA ASP A 47 -62.89 -36.54 62.22
C ASP A 47 -63.68 -36.37 60.92
N LYS A 48 -63.99 -37.49 60.25
CA LYS A 48 -64.42 -37.58 58.83
C LYS A 48 -63.38 -37.10 57.83
N LYS A 49 -62.64 -36.04 58.15
CA LYS A 49 -61.49 -35.48 57.44
C LYS A 49 -60.31 -35.31 58.40
N LEU A 50 -59.11 -35.17 57.84
CA LEU A 50 -57.86 -35.06 58.59
C LEU A 50 -57.67 -33.63 59.11
N ILE A 51 -57.31 -33.52 60.39
CA ILE A 51 -56.89 -32.28 61.06
C ILE A 51 -55.44 -32.49 61.53
N VAL A 52 -54.52 -31.64 61.07
CA VAL A 52 -53.12 -31.62 61.50
C VAL A 52 -52.76 -30.21 61.94
N ARG A 53 -52.20 -30.03 63.14
CA ARG A 53 -51.61 -28.76 63.57
C ARG A 53 -50.22 -29.03 64.13
N ALA A 54 -49.23 -28.23 63.78
CA ALA A 54 -47.89 -28.35 64.33
C ALA A 54 -47.23 -26.98 64.42
N LYS A 55 -46.46 -26.75 65.50
CA LYS A 55 -45.66 -25.53 65.61
C LYS A 55 -44.38 -25.69 64.79
N ASN A 56 -43.59 -26.73 65.08
CA ASN A 56 -42.35 -27.01 64.37
C ASN A 56 -42.32 -28.47 63.90
N ILE A 57 -41.98 -28.70 62.64
CA ILE A 57 -41.66 -30.01 62.09
C ILE A 57 -40.31 -29.88 61.39
N THR A 58 -39.28 -30.59 61.85
CA THR A 58 -37.97 -30.64 61.19
C THR A 58 -37.69 -32.06 60.75
N LEU A 59 -37.45 -32.28 59.46
CA LEU A 59 -37.03 -33.57 58.92
C LEU A 59 -35.52 -33.51 58.66
N ASN A 60 -34.77 -34.31 59.40
CA ASN A 60 -33.32 -34.43 59.24
C ASN A 60 -33.05 -35.68 58.38
N GLU A 61 -32.57 -35.53 57.15
CA GLU A 61 -32.09 -36.68 56.38
C GLU A 61 -30.62 -36.96 56.72
N ASP A 62 -30.27 -38.22 56.98
CA ASP A 62 -28.88 -38.65 57.15
C ASP A 62 -28.12 -38.48 55.82
N ALA A 63 -26.99 -37.77 55.86
CA ALA A 63 -26.11 -37.50 54.72
C ALA A 63 -25.48 -38.76 54.05
N ASN A 64 -25.84 -39.97 54.48
CA ASN A 64 -25.23 -41.24 54.08
C ASN A 64 -26.14 -42.18 53.27
N THR A 65 -27.28 -41.71 52.75
CA THR A 65 -27.97 -42.45 51.67
C THR A 65 -27.45 -41.98 50.32
N SER A 66 -26.43 -42.68 49.84
CA SER A 66 -25.94 -42.62 48.47
C SER A 66 -27.07 -42.99 47.49
N ILE A 67 -27.56 -41.99 46.76
CA ILE A 67 -28.01 -42.19 45.37
C ILE A 67 -26.92 -41.55 44.51
N GLU A 68 -26.00 -42.39 44.08
CA GLU A 68 -25.23 -42.14 42.86
C GLU A 68 -26.26 -42.08 41.72
N ASP A 69 -26.68 -40.87 41.34
CA ASP A 69 -26.98 -40.46 39.94
C ASP A 69 -27.53 -39.02 39.81
N ASP A 70 -27.92 -38.32 40.89
CA ASP A 70 -28.57 -37.01 40.78
C ASP A 70 -27.68 -35.79 41.12
N LYS A 71 -26.38 -35.82 40.79
CA LYS A 71 -25.54 -34.59 40.84
C LYS A 71 -25.84 -33.57 39.72
N LYS A 72 -26.93 -33.74 38.98
CA LYS A 72 -27.45 -32.78 37.99
C LYS A 72 -28.96 -32.48 38.08
N GLU A 73 -29.70 -33.07 39.02
CA GLU A 73 -31.14 -32.79 39.16
C GLU A 73 -31.41 -31.68 40.20
N ASN A 74 -31.42 -30.45 39.69
CA ASN A 74 -31.88 -29.23 40.35
C ASN A 74 -33.16 -29.44 41.19
N SER A 75 -33.02 -29.33 42.52
CA SER A 75 -34.12 -29.39 43.49
C SER A 75 -34.89 -28.07 43.68
N ASP A 76 -34.54 -26.98 42.99
CA ASP A 76 -34.96 -25.62 43.40
C ASP A 76 -35.86 -24.89 42.38
N PHE A 77 -36.83 -25.57 41.77
CA PHE A 77 -37.77 -24.92 40.83
C PHE A 77 -39.17 -24.73 41.43
N ALA A 78 -39.63 -23.48 41.51
CA ALA A 78 -41.01 -23.14 41.90
C ALA A 78 -42.06 -23.85 41.02
N SER A 79 -41.78 -24.08 39.74
CA SER A 79 -42.68 -24.80 38.81
C SER A 79 -42.88 -26.27 39.18
N ARG A 80 -41.82 -26.98 39.61
CA ARG A 80 -41.90 -28.37 40.10
C ARG A 80 -42.76 -28.44 41.37
N GLU A 81 -42.60 -27.48 42.26
CA GLU A 81 -43.40 -27.39 43.48
C GLU A 81 -44.86 -27.05 43.21
N LEU A 82 -45.13 -26.05 42.36
CA LEU A 82 -46.48 -25.71 41.92
C LEU A 82 -47.19 -26.87 41.23
N LEU A 83 -46.47 -27.67 40.44
CA LEU A 83 -47.02 -28.87 39.81
C LEU A 83 -47.42 -29.91 40.88
N LYS A 84 -46.57 -30.15 41.88
CA LYS A 84 -46.87 -31.05 43.01
C LYS A 84 -48.08 -30.55 43.81
N ILE A 85 -48.13 -29.27 44.15
CA ILE A 85 -49.26 -28.63 44.84
C ILE A 85 -50.52 -28.84 44.01
N THR A 86 -50.50 -28.45 42.72
CA THR A 86 -51.64 -28.52 41.80
C THR A 86 -52.23 -29.93 41.69
N LYS A 87 -51.39 -30.95 41.51
CA LYS A 87 -51.82 -32.36 41.45
C LYS A 87 -52.46 -32.82 42.77
N ASN A 88 -52.01 -32.28 43.90
CA ASN A 88 -52.45 -32.68 45.23
C ASN A 88 -53.63 -31.85 45.78
N LEU A 89 -53.99 -30.71 45.17
CA LEU A 89 -55.13 -29.88 45.61
C LEU A 89 -56.44 -30.69 45.68
N LYS A 90 -56.66 -31.62 44.74
CA LYS A 90 -57.84 -32.49 44.74
C LYS A 90 -57.92 -33.38 45.99
N TYR A 91 -56.77 -33.88 46.46
CA TYR A 91 -56.67 -34.72 47.64
C TYR A 91 -56.77 -33.88 48.91
N LEU A 92 -56.09 -32.73 48.96
CA LEU A 92 -56.18 -31.77 50.05
C LEU A 92 -57.64 -31.41 50.34
N TYR A 93 -58.39 -30.94 49.32
CA TYR A 93 -59.80 -30.57 49.50
C TYR A 93 -60.70 -31.75 49.91
N THR A 94 -60.42 -32.95 49.39
CA THR A 94 -61.27 -34.14 49.62
C THR A 94 -61.07 -34.73 51.01
N PHE A 95 -59.83 -34.83 51.49
CA PHE A 95 -59.48 -35.61 52.68
C PHE A 95 -59.11 -34.78 53.90
N VAL A 96 -58.79 -33.49 53.74
CA VAL A 96 -58.30 -32.63 54.82
C VAL A 96 -59.37 -31.61 55.20
N GLU A 97 -59.53 -31.38 56.50
CA GLU A 97 -60.35 -30.33 57.08
C GLU A 97 -59.49 -29.15 57.52
N GLU A 98 -58.36 -29.42 58.18
CA GLU A 98 -57.42 -28.39 58.61
C GLU A 98 -55.97 -28.90 58.58
N ILE A 99 -55.06 -28.10 58.02
CA ILE A 99 -53.62 -28.23 58.21
C ILE A 99 -53.12 -26.88 58.71
N ASP A 100 -52.39 -26.81 59.82
CA ASP A 100 -51.74 -25.58 60.29
C ASP A 100 -50.34 -25.92 60.78
N ILE A 101 -49.35 -25.77 59.92
CA ILE A 101 -47.94 -26.01 60.22
C ILE A 101 -47.22 -24.66 60.16
N GLN A 102 -46.79 -24.16 61.32
CA GLN A 102 -46.20 -22.83 61.43
C GLN A 102 -44.79 -22.78 60.85
N ASN A 103 -43.93 -23.74 61.23
CA ASN A 103 -42.59 -23.91 60.68
C ASN A 103 -42.35 -25.38 60.32
N LEU A 104 -42.26 -25.67 59.03
CA LEU A 104 -41.77 -26.94 58.50
C LEU A 104 -40.38 -26.67 57.92
N ASN A 105 -39.38 -27.41 58.37
CA ASN A 105 -38.01 -27.35 57.87
C ASN A 105 -37.63 -28.70 57.26
N ILE A 106 -37.34 -28.70 55.96
CA ILE A 106 -36.88 -29.86 55.19
C ILE A 106 -35.63 -29.41 54.43
N LYS A 107 -34.46 -29.99 54.73
CA LYS A 107 -33.18 -29.64 54.07
C LYS A 107 -32.90 -28.13 54.05
N ASP A 108 -33.04 -27.47 55.19
CA ASP A 108 -32.86 -26.02 55.37
C ASP A 108 -33.89 -25.12 54.65
N ASN A 109 -34.88 -25.69 53.95
CA ASN A 109 -35.98 -24.94 53.36
C ASN A 109 -37.10 -24.73 54.40
N HIS A 110 -37.36 -23.47 54.73
CA HIS A 110 -38.35 -23.09 55.72
C HIS A 110 -39.69 -22.84 55.05
N MET A 111 -40.73 -23.54 55.49
CA MET A 111 -42.06 -23.40 54.90
C MET A 111 -43.17 -23.32 55.95
N ARG A 112 -44.16 -22.47 55.68
CA ARG A 112 -45.42 -22.38 56.43
C ARG A 112 -46.54 -22.92 55.57
N ILE A 113 -47.38 -23.80 56.12
CA ILE A 113 -48.52 -24.39 55.40
C ILE A 113 -49.78 -24.20 56.24
N LEU A 114 -50.82 -23.61 55.66
CA LEU A 114 -52.13 -23.46 56.29
C LEU A 114 -53.23 -23.85 55.30
N PHE A 115 -54.10 -24.78 55.69
CA PHE A 115 -55.36 -25.07 55.04
C PHE A 115 -56.47 -25.00 56.09
N LYS A 116 -57.39 -24.05 55.99
CA LYS A 116 -58.52 -23.92 56.93
C LYS A 116 -59.66 -23.15 56.28
N ASN A 117 -60.90 -23.53 56.56
CA ASN A 117 -62.10 -22.88 55.99
C ASN A 117 -62.06 -22.80 54.45
N ASN A 118 -61.52 -23.83 53.81
CA ASN A 118 -61.27 -23.91 52.36
C ASN A 118 -60.26 -22.87 51.81
N GLU A 119 -59.55 -22.13 52.64
CA GLU A 119 -58.41 -21.31 52.23
C GLU A 119 -57.11 -22.12 52.40
N PHE A 120 -56.29 -22.15 51.35
CA PHE A 120 -54.96 -22.73 51.37
C PHE A 120 -53.91 -21.64 51.24
N PHE A 121 -52.84 -21.80 52.00
CA PHE A 121 -51.72 -20.89 52.09
C PHE A 121 -50.44 -21.71 52.21
N ILE A 122 -49.44 -21.35 51.43
CA ILE A 122 -48.09 -21.86 51.55
C ILE A 122 -47.09 -20.73 51.28
N ASP A 123 -46.07 -20.62 52.11
CA ASP A 123 -44.99 -19.64 51.99
C ASP A 123 -43.67 -20.34 52.27
N ASN A 124 -42.75 -20.29 51.32
CA ASN A 124 -41.39 -20.85 51.42
C ASN A 124 -40.39 -19.95 50.68
N ASP A 125 -39.13 -20.34 50.60
CA ASP A 125 -38.09 -19.51 49.97
C ASP A 125 -38.31 -19.24 48.46
N LEU A 126 -39.05 -20.09 47.75
CA LEU A 126 -39.26 -20.02 46.30
C LEU A 126 -40.54 -19.25 45.92
N LEU A 127 -41.62 -19.44 46.69
CA LEU A 127 -42.94 -18.93 46.35
C LEU A 127 -43.79 -18.62 47.58
N PHE A 128 -44.77 -17.76 47.36
CA PHE A 128 -45.88 -17.53 48.27
C PHE A 128 -47.18 -17.79 47.49
N LEU A 129 -48.05 -18.65 47.99
CA LEU A 129 -49.33 -19.00 47.35
C LEU A 129 -50.46 -18.92 48.38
N LYS A 130 -51.48 -18.13 48.04
CA LYS A 130 -52.75 -18.04 48.77
C LYS A 130 -53.91 -18.26 47.80
N LEU A 131 -54.72 -19.27 48.08
CA LEU A 131 -55.88 -19.62 47.25
C LEU A 131 -57.10 -20.03 48.08
N ALA A 132 -58.29 -19.95 47.50
CA ALA A 132 -59.53 -20.47 48.05
C ALA A 132 -60.07 -21.60 47.18
N LEU A 133 -60.49 -22.70 47.80
CA LEU A 133 -61.01 -23.88 47.11
C LEU A 133 -62.53 -23.94 47.20
N ARG A 134 -63.19 -24.24 46.08
CA ARG A 134 -64.63 -24.52 46.01
C ARG A 134 -64.86 -25.76 45.16
N ARG A 135 -65.93 -26.51 45.45
CA ARG A 135 -66.29 -27.70 44.68
C ARG A 135 -67.73 -27.62 44.20
N GLU A 136 -67.92 -27.83 42.90
CA GLU A 136 -69.20 -27.88 42.23
C GLU A 136 -69.29 -29.19 41.43
N GLY A 137 -70.01 -30.18 41.99
CA GLY A 137 -70.10 -31.52 41.38
C GLY A 137 -68.73 -32.20 41.21
N LYS A 138 -68.30 -32.33 39.95
CA LYS A 138 -67.03 -32.99 39.55
C LYS A 138 -65.87 -31.99 39.31
N GLU A 139 -66.10 -30.70 39.54
CA GLU A 139 -65.10 -29.66 39.35
C GLU A 139 -64.66 -29.10 40.71
N ILE A 140 -63.34 -28.94 40.85
CA ILE A 140 -62.72 -28.18 41.94
C ILE A 140 -62.18 -26.90 41.33
N ASN A 141 -62.65 -25.77 41.81
CA ASN A 141 -62.20 -24.44 41.41
C ASN A 141 -61.30 -23.88 42.50
N ALA A 142 -60.05 -23.57 42.15
CA ALA A 142 -59.08 -22.90 42.99
C ALA A 142 -58.95 -21.44 42.55
N ASP A 143 -59.47 -20.55 43.39
CA ASP A 143 -59.36 -19.09 43.25
C ASP A 143 -58.03 -18.63 43.86
N ILE A 144 -57.02 -18.45 43.01
CA ILE A 144 -55.66 -18.03 43.39
C ILE A 144 -55.70 -16.52 43.60
N LYS A 145 -55.71 -16.11 44.87
CA LYS A 145 -55.75 -14.70 45.29
C LYS A 145 -54.40 -14.01 45.13
N ASN A 146 -53.32 -14.75 45.35
CA ASN A 146 -51.95 -14.29 45.20
C ASN A 146 -51.03 -15.51 45.07
N LEU A 147 -50.30 -15.59 43.98
CA LEU A 147 -49.13 -16.43 43.80
C LEU A 147 -47.94 -15.54 43.45
N LEU A 148 -47.03 -15.31 44.40
CA LEU A 148 -45.79 -14.58 44.18
C LEU A 148 -44.66 -15.58 43.94
N LEU A 149 -44.08 -15.55 42.74
CA LEU A 149 -42.83 -16.22 42.42
C LEU A 149 -41.67 -15.32 42.83
N LYS A 150 -40.98 -15.65 43.93
CA LYS A 150 -39.98 -14.77 44.55
C LYS A 150 -38.75 -14.57 43.65
N ASP A 151 -38.33 -15.61 42.94
CA ASP A 151 -37.19 -15.59 42.01
C ASP A 151 -37.35 -14.57 40.86
N TYR A 152 -38.59 -14.30 40.46
CA TYR A 152 -38.92 -13.42 39.33
C TYR A 152 -39.65 -12.13 39.77
N ASN A 153 -39.92 -11.98 41.06
CA ASN A 153 -40.82 -10.95 41.60
C ASN A 153 -42.14 -10.84 40.80
N LEU A 154 -42.71 -12.00 40.43
CA LEU A 154 -43.87 -12.09 39.55
C LEU A 154 -45.11 -12.48 40.37
N ASN A 155 -46.10 -11.60 40.39
CA ASN A 155 -47.36 -11.83 41.09
C ASN A 155 -48.42 -12.34 40.12
N ILE A 156 -49.01 -13.49 40.43
CA ILE A 156 -49.99 -14.19 39.61
C ILE A 156 -51.30 -14.31 40.39
N ASP A 157 -52.41 -13.97 39.75
CA ASP A 157 -53.76 -14.20 40.26
C ASP A 157 -54.64 -14.83 39.18
N GLY A 158 -55.66 -15.59 39.58
CA GLY A 158 -56.53 -16.25 38.61
C GLY A 158 -57.31 -17.45 39.15
N ASN A 159 -57.91 -18.18 38.23
CA ASN A 159 -58.74 -19.35 38.54
C ASN A 159 -58.18 -20.61 37.88
N LEU A 160 -57.95 -21.64 38.68
CA LEU A 160 -57.65 -22.99 38.23
C LEU A 160 -58.88 -23.88 38.41
N SER A 161 -59.42 -24.39 37.31
CA SER A 161 -60.48 -25.39 37.31
C SER A 161 -59.92 -26.78 37.09
N ILE A 162 -60.30 -27.73 37.94
CA ILE A 162 -59.84 -29.12 37.91
C ILE A 162 -61.04 -30.06 37.79
N ASN A 163 -61.19 -30.73 36.65
CA ASN A 163 -62.17 -31.80 36.50
C ASN A 163 -61.62 -33.08 37.12
N THR A 164 -62.17 -33.49 38.27
CA THR A 164 -61.63 -34.62 39.05
C THR A 164 -61.86 -35.99 38.38
N LYS A 165 -62.71 -36.08 37.35
CA LYS A 165 -62.97 -37.33 36.61
C LYS A 165 -62.05 -37.47 35.41
N SER A 166 -61.93 -36.42 34.60
CA SER A 166 -61.12 -36.46 33.37
C SER A 166 -59.68 -36.02 33.57
N GLU A 167 -59.31 -35.59 34.78
CA GLU A 167 -58.02 -34.98 35.10
C GLU A 167 -57.64 -33.86 34.13
N PHE A 168 -58.64 -33.04 33.78
CA PHE A 168 -58.44 -31.85 32.97
C PHE A 168 -58.22 -30.65 33.86
N TYR A 169 -57.12 -29.94 33.66
CA TYR A 169 -56.74 -28.76 34.41
C TYR A 169 -56.80 -27.57 33.45
N ASN A 170 -57.46 -26.50 33.86
CA ASN A 170 -57.58 -25.29 33.06
C ASN A 170 -57.35 -24.07 33.95
N PHE A 171 -56.25 -23.37 33.74
CA PHE A 171 -55.88 -22.17 34.47
C PHE A 171 -56.08 -20.95 33.59
N LYS A 172 -56.79 -19.95 34.12
CA LYS A 172 -56.91 -18.62 33.53
C LYS A 172 -56.50 -17.59 34.56
N GLY A 173 -55.53 -16.75 34.23
CA GLY A 173 -55.01 -15.76 35.17
C GLY A 173 -54.27 -14.64 34.50
N GLN A 174 -53.74 -13.75 35.32
CA GLN A 174 -52.88 -12.66 34.92
C GLN A 174 -51.63 -12.67 35.80
N ALA A 175 -50.52 -12.23 35.21
CA ALA A 175 -49.26 -12.04 35.89
C ALA A 175 -48.82 -10.59 35.75
N ASN A 176 -48.32 -10.01 36.83
CA ASN A 176 -47.87 -8.63 36.88
C ASN A 176 -46.55 -8.53 37.64
N SER A 177 -45.62 -7.75 37.11
CA SER A 177 -44.35 -7.37 37.74
C SER A 177 -43.89 -6.00 37.21
N ASP A 178 -42.79 -5.47 37.73
CA ASP A 178 -42.19 -4.23 37.22
C ASP A 178 -41.59 -4.38 35.80
N LEU A 179 -41.36 -5.62 35.34
CA LEU A 179 -40.65 -5.92 34.08
C LEU A 179 -41.59 -6.45 32.98
N ILE A 180 -42.54 -7.28 33.38
CA ILE A 180 -43.48 -7.96 32.49
C ILE A 180 -44.87 -8.05 33.11
N ASP A 181 -45.89 -7.81 32.30
CA ASP A 181 -47.29 -8.08 32.61
C ASP A 181 -47.95 -8.83 31.45
N PHE A 182 -48.82 -9.80 31.75
CA PHE A 182 -49.50 -10.61 30.74
C PHE A 182 -50.71 -11.36 31.30
N LYS A 183 -51.65 -11.72 30.43
CA LYS A 183 -52.72 -12.69 30.71
C LYS A 183 -52.30 -14.07 30.22
N MET A 184 -52.76 -15.12 30.88
CA MET A 184 -52.45 -16.48 30.51
C MET A 184 -53.64 -17.43 30.62
N ASN A 185 -53.72 -18.34 29.67
CA ASN A 185 -54.65 -19.46 29.63
C ASN A 185 -53.85 -20.74 29.37
N ILE A 186 -53.83 -21.63 30.35
CA ILE A 186 -53.03 -22.86 30.33
C ILE A 186 -53.97 -24.03 30.57
N SER A 187 -53.99 -24.98 29.64
CA SER A 187 -54.79 -26.20 29.76
C SER A 187 -53.91 -27.44 29.70
N TYR A 188 -54.18 -28.41 30.58
CA TYR A 188 -53.41 -29.64 30.69
C TYR A 188 -54.33 -30.86 30.76
N LYS A 189 -54.10 -31.83 29.87
CA LYS A 189 -54.86 -33.11 29.80
C LYS A 189 -54.00 -34.22 29.22
N ASN A 190 -53.99 -35.40 29.84
CA ASN A 190 -53.33 -36.59 29.29
C ASN A 190 -51.88 -36.30 28.83
N GLN A 191 -51.10 -35.57 29.64
CA GLN A 191 -49.73 -35.17 29.31
C GLN A 191 -49.60 -34.16 28.15
N ASN A 192 -50.70 -33.63 27.62
CA ASN A 192 -50.69 -32.52 26.67
C ASN A 192 -50.92 -31.20 27.40
N LEU A 193 -50.13 -30.18 27.07
CA LEU A 193 -50.22 -28.82 27.58
C LEU A 193 -50.43 -27.86 26.41
N ALA A 194 -51.55 -27.14 26.41
CA ALA A 194 -51.74 -25.99 25.52
C ALA A 194 -51.64 -24.71 26.34
N TYR A 195 -50.88 -23.75 25.85
CA TYR A 195 -50.70 -22.45 26.50
C TYR A 195 -51.01 -21.32 25.53
N LYS A 196 -51.62 -20.26 26.04
CA LYS A 196 -51.82 -19.00 25.36
C LYS A 196 -51.58 -17.87 26.33
N PHE A 197 -50.58 -17.04 26.05
CA PHE A 197 -50.32 -15.78 26.71
C PHE A 197 -50.91 -14.67 25.84
N GLU A 198 -51.54 -13.67 26.46
CA GLU A 198 -52.21 -12.56 25.78
C GLU A 198 -51.86 -11.25 26.47
N ASP A 199 -51.92 -10.14 25.73
CA ASP A 199 -51.62 -8.79 26.25
C ASP A 199 -50.26 -8.72 26.97
N ILE A 200 -49.21 -9.32 26.39
CA ILE A 200 -47.89 -9.39 27.01
C ILE A 200 -47.19 -8.05 26.81
N ASN A 201 -46.83 -7.37 27.90
CA ASN A 201 -46.06 -6.12 27.85
C ASN A 201 -44.71 -6.33 28.56
N ILE A 202 -43.62 -6.16 27.83
CA ILE A 202 -42.25 -6.29 28.33
C ILE A 202 -41.57 -4.91 28.28
N ARG A 203 -41.13 -4.45 29.45
CA ARG A 203 -40.48 -3.13 29.63
C ARG A 203 -38.96 -3.21 29.58
N ASP A 204 -38.39 -4.37 29.94
CA ASP A 204 -36.94 -4.60 29.89
C ASP A 204 -36.62 -6.08 29.62
N ILE A 205 -36.45 -6.41 28.33
CA ILE A 205 -36.15 -7.76 27.88
C ILE A 205 -34.79 -8.26 28.40
N THR A 206 -33.81 -7.37 28.56
CA THR A 206 -32.46 -7.74 29.04
C THR A 206 -32.52 -8.25 30.47
N THR A 207 -33.25 -7.55 31.35
CA THR A 207 -33.40 -7.98 32.74
C THR A 207 -34.20 -9.28 32.85
N ILE A 208 -35.23 -9.47 32.02
CA ILE A 208 -35.97 -10.74 31.96
C ILE A 208 -35.05 -11.89 31.55
N PHE A 209 -34.26 -11.73 30.48
CA PHE A 209 -33.34 -12.76 30.02
C PHE A 209 -32.32 -13.13 31.10
N ASN A 210 -31.73 -12.12 31.76
CA ASN A 210 -30.82 -12.34 32.89
C ASN A 210 -31.47 -13.09 34.06
N GLN A 211 -32.77 -12.86 34.33
CA GLN A 211 -33.50 -13.59 35.37
C GLN A 211 -33.79 -15.04 34.95
N VAL A 212 -34.13 -15.28 33.69
CA VAL A 212 -34.37 -16.61 33.13
C VAL A 212 -33.06 -17.42 33.12
N GLU A 213 -31.94 -16.82 32.72
CA GLU A 213 -30.62 -17.46 32.64
C GLU A 213 -30.09 -17.99 33.96
N LYS A 214 -30.52 -17.44 35.10
CA LYS A 214 -30.18 -17.98 36.43
C LYS A 214 -30.61 -19.44 36.60
N ARG A 215 -31.62 -19.89 35.85
CA ARG A 215 -32.29 -21.19 36.03
C ARG A 215 -32.42 -21.99 34.73
N VAL A 216 -32.45 -21.35 33.57
CA VAL A 216 -32.57 -21.96 32.24
C VAL A 216 -31.54 -21.34 31.31
N THR A 217 -30.61 -22.14 30.79
CA THR A 217 -29.64 -21.68 29.79
C THR A 217 -30.36 -21.30 28.51
N LEU A 218 -30.32 -20.02 28.15
CA LEU A 218 -30.79 -19.54 26.86
C LEU A 218 -29.68 -19.71 25.82
N PRO A 219 -30.01 -19.92 24.53
CA PRO A 219 -29.00 -19.89 23.47
C PRO A 219 -28.28 -18.54 23.49
N GLU A 220 -26.94 -18.54 23.56
CA GLU A 220 -26.13 -17.31 23.63
C GLU A 220 -26.45 -16.36 22.48
N ALA A 221 -26.66 -16.89 21.27
CA ALA A 221 -27.06 -16.12 20.10
C ALA A 221 -28.38 -15.35 20.32
N LEU A 222 -29.37 -15.96 20.97
CA LEU A 222 -30.65 -15.32 21.28
C LEU A 222 -30.44 -14.13 22.23
N VAL A 223 -29.60 -14.30 23.25
CA VAL A 223 -29.31 -13.26 24.24
C VAL A 223 -28.54 -12.11 23.60
N VAL A 224 -27.48 -12.41 22.85
CA VAL A 224 -26.70 -11.42 22.10
C VAL A 224 -27.60 -10.62 21.16
N TRP A 225 -28.44 -11.29 20.37
CA TRP A 225 -29.27 -10.59 19.40
C TRP A 225 -30.42 -9.80 20.01
N VAL A 226 -31.21 -10.40 20.90
CA VAL A 226 -32.42 -9.75 21.42
C VAL A 226 -32.11 -8.75 22.53
N ALA A 227 -31.12 -9.03 23.40
CA ALA A 227 -30.80 -8.15 24.53
C ALA A 227 -29.79 -7.05 24.18
N HIS A 228 -28.94 -7.26 23.17
CA HIS A 228 -27.84 -6.33 22.84
C HIS A 228 -27.88 -5.79 21.41
N ARG A 229 -27.94 -6.65 20.38
CA ARG A 229 -27.76 -6.23 18.97
C ARG A 229 -29.02 -5.63 18.36
N ALA A 230 -30.23 -6.10 18.69
CA ALA A 230 -31.52 -5.69 18.16
C ALA A 230 -32.50 -5.27 19.27
N LYS A 231 -32.00 -4.45 20.20
CA LYS A 231 -32.74 -4.06 21.41
C LYS A 231 -33.84 -3.04 21.10
N GLY A 232 -35.05 -3.33 21.57
CA GLY A 232 -36.18 -2.40 21.67
C GLY A 232 -36.34 -1.83 23.08
N GLU A 233 -37.01 -0.69 23.19
CA GLU A 233 -37.32 -0.05 24.48
C GLU A 233 -38.59 -0.62 25.12
N PHE A 234 -39.47 -1.23 24.31
CA PHE A 234 -40.71 -1.83 24.76
C PHE A 234 -41.17 -2.90 23.76
N TYR A 235 -41.71 -4.00 24.26
CA TYR A 235 -42.30 -5.06 23.44
C TYR A 235 -43.73 -5.33 23.91
N HIS A 236 -44.64 -5.43 22.95
CA HIS A 236 -46.01 -5.88 23.15
C HIS A 236 -46.23 -7.15 22.32
N PHE A 237 -46.86 -8.16 22.89
CA PHE A 237 -47.41 -9.28 22.13
C PHE A 237 -48.89 -9.41 22.41
N ASP A 238 -49.71 -9.30 21.36
CA ASP A 238 -51.15 -9.55 21.43
C ASP A 238 -51.40 -10.98 21.90
N PHE A 239 -50.61 -11.93 21.38
CA PHE A 239 -50.58 -13.29 21.90
C PHE A 239 -49.26 -14.02 21.61
N VAL A 240 -48.98 -15.03 22.43
CA VAL A 240 -48.03 -16.12 22.18
C VAL A 240 -48.71 -17.42 22.56
N GLN A 241 -48.79 -18.38 21.64
CA GLN A 241 -49.46 -19.65 21.89
C GLN A 241 -48.69 -20.83 21.31
N GLY A 242 -48.87 -21.99 21.92
CA GLY A 242 -48.26 -23.23 21.47
C GLY A 242 -48.79 -24.44 22.22
N PHE A 243 -48.20 -25.59 21.92
CA PHE A 243 -48.64 -26.90 22.38
C PHE A 243 -47.45 -27.79 22.72
N ILE A 244 -47.54 -28.58 23.79
CA ILE A 244 -46.50 -29.52 24.22
C ILE A 244 -47.16 -30.87 24.50
N ASP A 245 -46.62 -31.94 23.95
CA ASP A 245 -46.96 -33.32 24.28
C ASP A 245 -45.83 -33.96 25.09
N PHE A 246 -46.01 -34.02 26.40
CA PHE A 246 -45.04 -34.65 27.30
C PHE A 246 -45.00 -36.18 27.15
N SER A 247 -45.97 -36.83 26.49
CA SER A 247 -45.96 -38.28 26.28
C SER A 247 -44.98 -38.73 25.21
N THR A 248 -44.78 -37.90 24.19
CA THR A 248 -43.82 -38.09 23.10
C THR A 248 -42.56 -37.25 23.26
N ASN A 249 -42.52 -36.40 24.30
CA ASN A 249 -41.50 -35.38 24.52
C ASN A 249 -41.36 -34.43 23.31
N ASN A 250 -42.48 -34.15 22.64
CA ASN A 250 -42.55 -33.26 21.49
C ASN A 250 -43.08 -31.88 21.92
N TYR A 251 -42.32 -30.83 21.60
CA TYR A 251 -42.61 -29.46 22.00
C TYR A 251 -43.33 -28.64 20.92
N TYR A 252 -43.59 -29.24 19.74
CA TYR A 252 -44.27 -28.62 18.60
C TYR A 252 -43.83 -27.17 18.36
N LEU A 253 -42.50 -26.96 18.33
CA LEU A 253 -41.92 -25.62 18.19
C LEU A 253 -42.40 -24.95 16.90
N ASP A 254 -42.67 -25.75 15.87
CA ASP A 254 -43.20 -25.33 14.57
C ASP A 254 -44.61 -24.73 14.63
N ASP A 255 -45.40 -25.13 15.62
CA ASP A 255 -46.78 -24.68 15.84
C ASP A 255 -46.86 -23.46 16.76
N ILE A 256 -45.71 -22.95 17.25
CA ILE A 256 -45.67 -21.72 18.02
C ILE A 256 -46.09 -20.56 17.13
N SER A 257 -47.08 -19.80 17.59
CA SER A 257 -47.54 -18.59 16.91
C SER A 257 -47.54 -17.41 17.86
N ALA A 258 -47.06 -16.28 17.37
CA ALA A 258 -47.01 -15.04 18.12
C ALA A 258 -47.25 -13.83 17.22
N TRP A 259 -47.95 -12.83 17.75
CA TRP A 259 -48.13 -11.55 17.08
C TRP A 259 -47.91 -10.42 18.07
N GLY A 260 -47.23 -9.37 17.65
CA GLY A 260 -46.87 -8.25 18.51
C GLY A 260 -46.10 -7.16 17.79
N TYR A 261 -45.54 -6.24 18.56
CA TYR A 261 -44.65 -5.19 18.07
C TYR A 261 -43.60 -4.78 19.11
N ALA A 262 -42.51 -4.21 18.63
CA ALA A 262 -41.48 -3.58 19.45
C ALA A 262 -41.32 -2.10 19.05
N ASN A 263 -41.12 -1.23 20.04
CA ASN A 263 -40.90 0.20 19.83
C ASN A 263 -39.42 0.55 19.94
N ASN A 264 -38.99 1.52 19.12
CA ASN A 264 -37.64 2.10 19.12
C ASN A 264 -36.53 1.03 19.04
N VAL A 265 -36.68 0.06 18.14
CA VAL A 265 -35.69 -1.01 17.95
C VAL A 265 -34.45 -0.43 17.28
N LYS A 266 -33.29 -0.69 17.90
CA LYS A 266 -31.98 -0.28 17.41
C LYS A 266 -31.17 -1.53 17.07
N VAL A 267 -30.89 -1.73 15.79
CA VAL A 267 -30.10 -2.86 15.30
C VAL A 267 -28.66 -2.42 15.03
N ARG A 268 -27.69 -3.15 15.57
CA ARG A 268 -26.25 -2.98 15.32
C ARG A 268 -25.59 -4.33 15.09
N LEU A 269 -24.72 -4.44 14.10
CA LEU A 269 -23.92 -5.65 13.84
C LEU A 269 -22.71 -5.73 14.78
N ASP A 270 -22.13 -4.59 15.12
CA ASP A 270 -21.07 -4.48 16.13
C ASP A 270 -21.26 -3.23 17.01
N ASP A 271 -20.35 -3.00 17.96
CA ASP A 271 -20.48 -1.84 18.87
C ASP A 271 -20.03 -0.51 18.24
N GLN A 272 -19.33 -0.56 17.09
CA GLN A 272 -18.78 0.60 16.39
C GLN A 272 -19.74 1.16 15.32
N MET A 273 -20.65 0.31 14.82
CA MET A 273 -21.67 0.62 13.84
C MET A 273 -22.74 1.53 14.44
N ASN A 274 -23.15 2.52 13.67
CA ASN A 274 -24.34 3.30 14.01
C ASN A 274 -25.59 2.39 13.96
N ALA A 275 -26.62 2.71 14.75
CA ALA A 275 -27.82 1.87 14.76
C ALA A 275 -28.64 2.04 13.48
N ILE A 276 -29.17 0.93 12.98
CA ILE A 276 -30.37 0.93 12.14
C ILE A 276 -31.56 1.14 13.07
N ASN A 277 -32.33 2.20 12.84
CA ASN A 277 -33.42 2.59 13.72
C ASN A 277 -34.77 2.21 13.11
N PHE A 278 -35.58 1.48 13.88
CA PHE A 278 -36.97 1.16 13.60
C PHE A 278 -37.84 1.78 14.69
N PRO A 279 -38.58 2.87 14.41
CA PRO A 279 -39.47 3.48 15.41
C PRO A 279 -40.53 2.51 15.93
N LYS A 280 -41.06 1.66 15.05
CA LYS A 280 -41.98 0.57 15.37
C LYS A 280 -41.66 -0.62 14.45
N LEU A 281 -41.63 -1.82 15.03
CA LEU A 281 -41.34 -3.08 14.36
C LEU A 281 -42.42 -4.10 14.75
N ASP A 282 -43.32 -4.41 13.84
CA ASP A 282 -44.32 -5.46 14.04
C ASP A 282 -43.66 -6.84 13.84
N LEU A 283 -43.97 -7.76 14.75
CA LEU A 283 -43.41 -9.10 14.86
C LEU A 283 -44.53 -10.12 14.62
N ASN A 284 -44.34 -11.04 13.68
CA ASN A 284 -45.29 -12.13 13.44
C ASN A 284 -44.54 -13.45 13.27
N LEU A 285 -44.72 -14.37 14.22
CA LEU A 285 -44.20 -15.73 14.19
C LEU A 285 -45.32 -16.69 13.80
N SER A 286 -45.13 -17.42 12.70
CA SER A 286 -46.05 -18.50 12.28
C SER A 286 -45.30 -19.48 11.39
N ASN A 287 -45.54 -20.79 11.56
CA ASN A 287 -44.90 -21.85 10.75
C ASN A 287 -43.38 -21.68 10.69
N GLN A 288 -42.73 -21.52 11.86
CA GLN A 288 -41.29 -21.26 12.00
C GLN A 288 -40.73 -19.98 11.34
N LYS A 289 -41.58 -19.15 10.74
CA LYS A 289 -41.18 -17.89 10.10
C LYS A 289 -41.48 -16.70 11.00
N LEU A 290 -40.44 -15.95 11.39
CA LEU A 290 -40.57 -14.66 12.07
C LEU A 290 -40.44 -13.53 11.06
N ASN A 291 -41.58 -12.94 10.70
CA ASN A 291 -41.66 -11.82 9.79
C ASN A 291 -41.57 -10.50 10.56
N PHE A 292 -40.69 -9.61 10.09
CA PHE A 292 -40.56 -8.25 10.61
C PHE A 292 -41.21 -7.27 9.65
N THR A 293 -42.22 -6.53 10.10
CA THR A 293 -42.92 -5.52 9.29
C THR A 293 -42.75 -4.14 9.92
N PHE A 294 -42.44 -3.13 9.12
CA PHE A 294 -42.20 -1.77 9.61
C PHE A 294 -42.54 -0.74 8.52
N ASP A 295 -43.09 0.40 8.92
CA ASP A 295 -43.37 1.51 8.01
C ASP A 295 -42.14 2.42 7.81
N LYS A 296 -41.22 2.43 8.78
CA LYS A 296 -40.03 3.28 8.79
C LYS A 296 -38.81 2.53 9.28
N ALA A 297 -37.72 2.62 8.52
CA ALA A 297 -36.40 2.19 8.93
C ALA A 297 -35.34 3.18 8.42
N SER A 298 -34.28 3.41 9.19
CA SER A 298 -33.21 4.31 8.75
C SER A 298 -31.83 3.93 9.27
N TYR A 299 -30.81 4.18 8.45
CA TYR A 299 -29.41 4.00 8.80
C TYR A 299 -28.61 5.22 8.35
N ASN A 300 -28.00 5.96 9.28
CA ASN A 300 -27.25 7.19 8.97
C ASN A 300 -28.02 8.18 8.07
N GLU A 301 -29.30 8.43 8.37
CA GLU A 301 -30.22 9.26 7.57
C GLU A 301 -30.65 8.66 6.23
N SER A 302 -30.12 7.50 5.85
CA SER A 302 -30.56 6.74 4.67
C SER A 302 -31.92 6.10 4.98
N ASP A 303 -32.87 6.22 4.07
CA ASP A 303 -34.18 5.60 4.20
C ASP A 303 -34.09 4.12 3.79
N LEU A 304 -34.54 3.23 4.68
CA LEU A 304 -34.58 1.78 4.49
C LEU A 304 -36.01 1.24 4.56
N SER A 305 -37.03 2.10 4.51
CA SER A 305 -38.43 1.73 4.76
C SER A 305 -39.02 0.75 3.72
N GLU A 306 -38.42 0.66 2.53
CA GLU A 306 -38.81 -0.33 1.51
C GLU A 306 -38.09 -1.69 1.66
N SER A 307 -37.22 -1.83 2.67
CA SER A 307 -36.48 -3.06 2.94
C SER A 307 -37.37 -4.14 3.52
N LYS A 308 -36.92 -5.40 3.43
CA LYS A 308 -37.61 -6.56 4.02
C LYS A 308 -36.64 -7.43 4.78
N VAL A 309 -37.08 -7.95 5.93
CA VAL A 309 -36.30 -8.91 6.72
C VAL A 309 -37.24 -9.93 7.35
N PHE A 310 -36.84 -11.19 7.34
CA PHE A 310 -37.49 -12.25 8.10
C PHE A 310 -36.50 -13.37 8.41
N LEU A 311 -36.76 -14.08 9.51
CA LEU A 311 -36.10 -15.35 9.81
C LEU A 311 -37.01 -16.49 9.35
N TYR A 312 -36.42 -17.56 8.83
CA TYR A 312 -37.12 -18.76 8.41
C TYR A 312 -36.56 -19.99 9.13
N ASP A 313 -37.37 -21.03 9.22
CA ASP A 313 -37.02 -22.33 9.82
C ASP A 313 -36.36 -22.22 11.20
N LEU A 314 -36.84 -21.28 12.03
CA LEU A 314 -36.21 -20.86 13.30
C LEU A 314 -35.91 -21.97 14.31
N PHE A 315 -36.64 -23.08 14.24
CA PHE A 315 -36.52 -24.19 15.17
C PHE A 315 -35.91 -25.44 14.50
N ASP A 316 -35.44 -25.32 13.26
CA ASP A 316 -34.71 -26.34 12.51
C ASP A 316 -33.21 -26.00 12.50
N ASP A 317 -32.44 -26.69 13.34
CA ASP A 317 -30.99 -26.51 13.48
C ASP A 317 -30.22 -26.69 12.16
N GLU A 318 -30.78 -27.38 11.16
CA GLU A 318 -30.15 -27.59 9.86
C GLU A 318 -30.60 -26.60 8.78
N LYS A 319 -31.74 -25.90 8.93
CA LYS A 319 -32.31 -25.05 7.85
C LYS A 319 -32.55 -23.60 8.21
N HIS A 320 -32.40 -23.22 9.48
CA HIS A 320 -32.60 -21.86 9.93
C HIS A 320 -31.71 -20.84 9.20
N GLY A 321 -32.26 -19.67 8.92
CA GLY A 321 -31.56 -18.61 8.20
C GLY A 321 -32.30 -17.27 8.21
N ILE A 322 -31.71 -16.30 7.51
CA ILE A 322 -32.22 -14.94 7.38
C ILE A 322 -32.37 -14.54 5.92
N TYR A 323 -33.51 -13.96 5.59
CA TYR A 323 -33.75 -13.26 4.33
C TYR A 323 -33.63 -11.76 4.57
N LEU A 324 -32.84 -11.08 3.75
CA LEU A 324 -32.65 -9.64 3.76
C LEU A 324 -32.89 -9.09 2.37
N ARG A 325 -33.72 -8.06 2.24
CA ARG A 325 -33.76 -7.20 1.06
C ARG A 325 -33.50 -5.77 1.49
N ILE A 326 -32.31 -5.26 1.18
CA ILE A 326 -31.85 -3.92 1.53
C ILE A 326 -32.16 -2.99 0.38
N LYS A 327 -33.25 -2.23 0.52
CA LYS A 327 -33.71 -1.28 -0.49
C LYS A 327 -33.60 0.14 0.02
N SER A 328 -32.83 0.97 -0.68
CA SER A 328 -32.59 2.36 -0.34
C SER A 328 -32.26 3.18 -1.57
N LYS A 329 -32.64 4.46 -1.59
CA LYS A 329 -32.22 5.41 -2.62
C LYS A 329 -30.90 6.11 -2.32
N ASN A 330 -30.40 5.98 -1.08
CA ASN A 330 -29.26 6.73 -0.58
C ASN A 330 -28.54 6.00 0.56
N LEU A 331 -28.37 4.68 0.44
CA LEU A 331 -27.62 3.87 1.39
C LEU A 331 -26.22 4.46 1.60
N LYS A 332 -25.76 4.55 2.85
CA LYS A 332 -24.39 4.98 3.16
C LYS A 332 -23.53 3.77 3.52
N PHE A 333 -22.71 3.28 2.60
CA PHE A 333 -21.73 2.22 2.88
C PHE A 333 -20.44 2.82 3.46
N ASP A 334 -20.50 3.30 4.70
CA ASP A 334 -19.41 4.03 5.35
C ASP A 334 -18.35 3.10 5.97
N GLU A 335 -17.29 3.71 6.51
CA GLU A 335 -16.20 2.98 7.18
C GLU A 335 -16.69 2.13 8.37
N LYS A 336 -17.69 2.62 9.11
CA LYS A 336 -18.23 1.91 10.27
C LYS A 336 -19.00 0.66 9.86
N LEU A 337 -19.82 0.74 8.83
CA LEU A 337 -20.50 -0.42 8.26
C LEU A 337 -19.50 -1.41 7.67
N ALA A 338 -18.50 -0.92 6.92
CA ALA A 338 -17.46 -1.78 6.35
C ALA A 338 -16.70 -2.57 7.44
N LYS A 339 -16.31 -1.90 8.55
CA LYS A 339 -15.68 -2.56 9.71
C LYS A 339 -16.62 -3.54 10.42
N ALA A 340 -17.90 -3.21 10.54
CA ALA A 340 -18.85 -4.11 11.20
C ALA A 340 -19.02 -5.42 10.44
N LEU A 341 -19.01 -5.37 9.11
CA LEU A 341 -19.14 -6.55 8.26
C LEU A 341 -17.92 -7.49 8.32
N THR A 342 -16.72 -6.99 8.66
CA THR A 342 -15.54 -7.87 8.80
C THR A 342 -15.68 -8.89 9.92
N ASN A 343 -16.53 -8.63 10.93
CA ASN A 343 -16.82 -9.58 12.00
C ASN A 343 -17.68 -10.77 11.54
N TYR A 344 -18.20 -10.71 10.30
CA TYR A 344 -19.08 -11.71 9.68
C TYR A 344 -18.46 -12.28 8.40
N ASP A 345 -17.12 -12.29 8.32
CA ASP A 345 -16.34 -12.77 7.18
C ASP A 345 -16.67 -12.10 5.83
N PHE A 346 -17.28 -10.90 5.88
CA PHE A 346 -17.55 -10.08 4.71
C PHE A 346 -16.62 -8.88 4.70
N SER A 347 -15.68 -8.86 3.76
CA SER A 347 -14.75 -7.73 3.59
C SER A 347 -14.76 -7.23 2.15
N LEU A 348 -14.93 -5.91 2.00
CA LEU A 348 -14.72 -5.22 0.73
C LEU A 348 -13.49 -4.31 0.87
N PRO A 349 -12.64 -4.20 -0.16
CA PRO A 349 -11.40 -3.41 -0.10
C PRO A 349 -11.65 -1.89 -0.17
N PHE A 350 -12.91 -1.46 -0.07
CA PHE A 350 -13.31 -0.07 -0.15
C PHE A 350 -14.49 0.21 0.76
N TYR A 351 -14.68 1.49 1.08
CA TYR A 351 -15.89 2.06 1.66
C TYR A 351 -16.17 3.40 0.98
N GLN A 352 -17.39 3.89 1.11
CA GLN A 352 -17.82 5.16 0.55
C GLN A 352 -17.49 6.31 1.52
N LYS A 353 -16.76 7.32 1.02
CA LYS A 353 -16.47 8.57 1.74
C LYS A 353 -17.59 9.59 1.57
N SER A 354 -18.16 9.65 0.37
CA SER A 354 -19.23 10.60 0.01
C SER A 354 -20.06 10.13 -1.19
N GLY A 355 -21.12 10.86 -1.53
CA GLY A 355 -21.99 10.62 -2.69
C GLY A 355 -23.24 9.78 -2.39
N LYS A 356 -23.91 9.33 -3.44
CA LYS A 356 -25.16 8.58 -3.35
C LYS A 356 -24.97 7.14 -3.82
N LEU A 357 -25.51 6.20 -3.06
CA LEU A 357 -25.60 4.79 -3.40
C LEU A 357 -27.07 4.35 -3.29
N GLU A 358 -27.70 4.08 -4.42
CA GLU A 358 -29.00 3.42 -4.49
C GLU A 358 -28.79 1.90 -4.48
N SER A 359 -29.60 1.18 -3.72
CA SER A 359 -29.48 -0.27 -3.55
C SER A 359 -30.84 -0.95 -3.63
N ASP A 360 -30.87 -2.10 -4.28
CA ASP A 360 -31.89 -3.14 -4.12
C ASP A 360 -31.15 -4.47 -4.08
N LEU A 361 -30.72 -4.86 -2.88
CA LEU A 361 -29.88 -6.03 -2.65
C LEU A 361 -30.66 -7.06 -1.85
N GLU A 362 -30.83 -8.25 -2.42
CA GLU A 362 -31.41 -9.44 -1.80
C GLU A 362 -30.29 -10.38 -1.36
N LEU A 363 -30.33 -10.80 -0.10
CA LEU A 363 -29.43 -11.75 0.52
C LEU A 363 -30.25 -12.84 1.22
N ILE A 364 -29.88 -14.09 1.00
CA ILE A 364 -30.43 -15.26 1.70
C ILE A 364 -29.23 -15.95 2.33
N ILE A 365 -29.21 -15.95 3.67
CA ILE A 365 -28.09 -16.43 4.47
C ILE A 365 -28.59 -17.57 5.34
N ASP A 366 -28.13 -18.77 5.02
CA ASP A 366 -28.32 -19.95 5.87
C ASP A 366 -27.32 -19.89 7.03
N PHE A 367 -27.74 -20.22 8.26
CA PHE A 367 -26.89 -20.13 9.45
C PHE A 367 -26.07 -21.41 9.71
N ASN A 368 -26.28 -22.48 8.93
CA ASN A 368 -25.53 -23.71 9.03
C ASN A 368 -24.16 -23.61 8.31
N GLU A 369 -23.15 -24.38 8.76
CA GLU A 369 -21.80 -24.36 8.15
C GLU A 369 -21.75 -24.86 6.69
N LYS A 370 -22.84 -25.42 6.17
CA LYS A 370 -22.95 -25.99 4.81
C LYS A 370 -23.81 -25.15 3.86
N GLY A 371 -24.33 -24.02 4.33
CA GLY A 371 -25.28 -23.20 3.60
C GLY A 371 -24.63 -22.33 2.53
N ASP A 372 -25.27 -22.24 1.36
CA ASP A 372 -24.80 -21.37 0.28
C ASP A 372 -25.40 -19.96 0.46
N LEU A 373 -24.54 -18.95 0.59
CA LEU A 373 -24.96 -17.55 0.54
C LEU A 373 -25.52 -17.25 -0.86
N LYS A 374 -26.81 -16.93 -0.95
CA LYS A 374 -27.44 -16.50 -2.21
C LYS A 374 -27.64 -15.00 -2.18
N TYR A 375 -27.17 -14.32 -3.22
CA TYR A 375 -27.22 -12.88 -3.29
C TYR A 375 -27.55 -12.42 -4.71
N ASN A 376 -28.48 -11.47 -4.82
CA ASN A 376 -28.90 -10.88 -6.08
C ASN A 376 -29.20 -9.41 -5.84
N GLY A 377 -28.99 -8.55 -6.83
CA GLY A 377 -29.40 -7.17 -6.67
C GLY A 377 -28.78 -6.20 -7.64
N THR A 378 -29.10 -4.94 -7.41
CA THR A 378 -28.55 -3.82 -8.18
C THR A 378 -28.09 -2.72 -7.24
N LEU A 379 -26.96 -2.12 -7.57
CA LEU A 379 -26.41 -0.95 -6.89
C LEU A 379 -26.16 0.13 -7.92
N SER A 380 -26.51 1.38 -7.62
CA SER A 380 -26.18 2.53 -8.45
C SER A 380 -25.43 3.57 -7.65
N LEU A 381 -24.20 3.87 -8.07
CA LEU A 381 -23.36 4.88 -7.47
C LEU A 381 -23.46 6.16 -8.31
N GLU A 382 -23.65 7.31 -7.66
CA GLU A 382 -23.69 8.62 -8.30
C GLU A 382 -22.87 9.62 -7.48
N ASN A 383 -21.94 10.32 -8.16
CA ASN A 383 -21.03 11.30 -7.55
C ASN A 383 -20.39 10.81 -6.24
N ALA A 384 -19.95 9.55 -6.23
CA ALA A 384 -19.40 8.88 -5.07
C ALA A 384 -17.88 9.00 -5.01
N GLU A 385 -17.33 9.09 -3.81
CA GLU A 385 -15.90 8.99 -3.56
C GLU A 385 -15.62 7.71 -2.77
N LEU A 386 -14.73 6.87 -3.28
CA LEU A 386 -14.35 5.60 -2.67
C LEU A 386 -13.01 5.73 -1.95
N SER A 387 -12.83 4.96 -0.87
CA SER A 387 -11.55 4.91 -0.16
C SER A 387 -10.43 4.21 -0.95
N LEU A 388 -10.78 3.33 -1.88
CA LEU A 388 -9.82 2.65 -2.76
C LEU A 388 -9.22 3.63 -3.76
N ALA A 389 -7.92 3.91 -3.64
CA ALA A 389 -7.14 4.81 -4.49
C ALA A 389 -7.80 6.20 -4.73
N ASN A 390 -8.64 6.65 -3.79
CA ASN A 390 -9.41 7.89 -3.85
C ASN A 390 -10.19 8.08 -5.17
N PHE A 391 -10.74 6.99 -5.72
CA PHE A 391 -11.54 7.08 -6.94
C PHE A 391 -12.81 7.90 -6.72
N LYS A 392 -12.99 8.91 -7.56
CA LYS A 392 -14.25 9.63 -7.76
C LYS A 392 -15.03 8.93 -8.85
N VAL A 393 -16.19 8.40 -8.49
CA VAL A 393 -17.12 7.70 -9.37
C VAL A 393 -18.25 8.66 -9.73
N ALA A 394 -18.25 9.17 -10.96
CA ALA A 394 -19.34 10.04 -11.41
C ALA A 394 -20.65 9.26 -11.52
N ARG A 395 -20.58 8.03 -12.06
CA ARG A 395 -21.68 7.08 -12.16
C ARG A 395 -21.14 5.65 -12.23
N ALA A 396 -21.89 4.68 -11.71
CA ALA A 396 -21.69 3.26 -11.99
C ALA A 396 -22.97 2.48 -11.67
N PHE A 397 -23.31 1.48 -12.49
CA PHE A 397 -24.42 0.57 -12.22
C PHE A 397 -23.90 -0.86 -12.05
N VAL A 398 -24.04 -1.43 -10.86
CA VAL A 398 -23.60 -2.80 -10.55
C VAL A 398 -24.82 -3.70 -10.53
N LYS A 399 -24.79 -4.80 -11.28
CA LYS A 399 -25.76 -5.89 -11.18
C LYS A 399 -25.06 -7.09 -10.60
N LEU A 400 -25.74 -7.76 -9.68
CA LEU A 400 -25.27 -8.93 -8.98
C LEU A 400 -26.30 -10.03 -9.17
N ASN A 401 -25.90 -11.16 -9.72
CA ASN A 401 -26.74 -12.33 -9.90
C ASN A 401 -25.94 -13.58 -9.53
N GLN A 402 -26.00 -13.97 -8.26
CA GLN A 402 -25.10 -14.99 -7.69
C GLN A 402 -23.65 -14.70 -8.09
N ASN A 403 -22.97 -15.64 -8.71
CA ASN A 403 -21.55 -15.52 -9.05
C ASN A 403 -21.27 -14.57 -10.22
N ASP A 404 -22.29 -14.04 -10.90
CA ASP A 404 -22.14 -13.08 -11.99
C ASP A 404 -22.31 -11.64 -11.49
N LEU A 405 -21.22 -10.87 -11.51
CA LEU A 405 -21.23 -9.44 -11.25
C LEU A 405 -20.96 -8.68 -12.55
N SER A 406 -21.84 -7.75 -12.92
CA SER A 406 -21.60 -6.81 -14.01
C SER A 406 -21.57 -5.37 -13.52
N ILE A 407 -20.64 -4.60 -14.06
CA ILE A 407 -20.56 -3.14 -13.85
C ILE A 407 -20.82 -2.49 -15.21
N GLU A 408 -21.82 -1.62 -15.25
CA GLU A 408 -22.27 -0.96 -16.46
C GLU A 408 -22.11 0.55 -16.34
N ASN A 409 -21.64 1.17 -17.43
CA ASN A 409 -21.48 2.62 -17.58
C ASN A 409 -20.69 3.28 -16.43
N ALA A 410 -19.70 2.60 -15.87
CA ALA A 410 -18.86 3.16 -14.83
C ALA A 410 -18.00 4.30 -15.39
N SER A 411 -17.90 5.39 -14.64
CA SER A 411 -17.10 6.57 -14.99
C SER A 411 -16.31 6.98 -13.77
N VAL A 412 -14.99 6.83 -13.83
CA VAL A 412 -14.09 6.95 -12.68
C VAL A 412 -12.93 7.89 -12.97
N LYS A 413 -12.48 8.58 -11.91
CA LYS A 413 -11.32 9.46 -11.95
C LYS A 413 -10.56 9.45 -10.64
N ASN A 414 -9.23 9.40 -10.70
CA ASN A 414 -8.34 9.70 -9.59
C ASN A 414 -7.14 10.54 -10.05
N GLU A 415 -6.03 10.55 -9.30
CA GLU A 415 -4.84 11.36 -9.57
C GLU A 415 -4.07 10.97 -10.85
N PHE A 416 -4.21 9.73 -11.32
CA PHE A 416 -3.44 9.21 -12.46
C PHE A 416 -4.30 8.63 -13.59
N LEU A 417 -5.59 8.33 -13.33
CA LEU A 417 -6.48 7.66 -14.28
C LEU A 417 -7.83 8.38 -14.37
N GLU A 418 -8.30 8.60 -15.58
CA GLU A 418 -9.67 8.99 -15.93
C GLU A 418 -10.18 8.03 -17.00
N ALA A 419 -11.25 7.30 -16.70
CA ALA A 419 -11.75 6.24 -17.57
C ALA A 419 -13.25 5.97 -17.43
N ASP A 420 -13.85 5.54 -18.53
CA ASP A 420 -15.19 4.95 -18.56
C ASP A 420 -15.06 3.44 -18.86
N PHE A 421 -15.84 2.58 -18.19
CA PHE A 421 -15.76 1.14 -18.44
C PHE A 421 -17.06 0.38 -18.20
N ASN A 422 -17.13 -0.81 -18.81
CA ASN A 422 -18.05 -1.87 -18.45
C ASN A 422 -17.24 -3.10 -18.01
N ALA A 423 -17.67 -3.80 -16.98
CA ALA A 423 -16.99 -5.00 -16.49
C ALA A 423 -17.95 -6.17 -16.33
N LYS A 424 -17.42 -7.38 -16.52
CA LYS A 424 -18.04 -8.63 -16.09
C LYS A 424 -17.06 -9.38 -15.21
N ILE A 425 -17.49 -9.81 -14.04
CA ILE A 425 -16.68 -10.49 -13.05
C ILE A 425 -17.41 -11.76 -12.63
N ASP A 426 -16.74 -12.89 -12.78
CA ASP A 426 -17.13 -14.20 -12.27
C ASP A 426 -16.52 -14.34 -10.87
N LEU A 427 -17.39 -14.27 -9.86
CA LEU A 427 -17.03 -14.34 -8.44
C LEU A 427 -16.65 -15.77 -8.01
N ALA A 428 -17.10 -16.80 -8.71
CA ALA A 428 -16.74 -18.19 -8.38
C ALA A 428 -15.34 -18.54 -8.90
N ASN A 429 -15.05 -18.16 -10.14
CA ASN A 429 -13.75 -18.42 -10.76
C ASN A 429 -12.71 -17.32 -10.45
N HIS A 430 -13.11 -16.27 -9.73
CA HIS A 430 -12.26 -15.15 -9.33
C HIS A 430 -11.60 -14.44 -10.54
N LYS A 431 -12.39 -14.19 -11.59
CA LYS A 431 -11.91 -13.59 -12.84
C LYS A 431 -12.83 -12.49 -13.32
N GLY A 432 -12.30 -11.53 -14.06
CA GLY A 432 -13.10 -10.47 -14.67
C GLY A 432 -12.50 -9.92 -15.96
N ILE A 433 -13.34 -9.25 -16.74
CA ILE A 433 -12.97 -8.57 -17.97
C ILE A 433 -13.58 -7.18 -17.94
N PHE A 434 -12.74 -6.16 -18.11
CA PHE A 434 -13.11 -4.77 -18.18
C PHE A 434 -12.89 -4.28 -19.61
N ASN A 435 -13.96 -3.78 -20.24
CA ASN A 435 -13.87 -3.03 -21.48
C ASN A 435 -13.80 -1.55 -21.13
N THR A 436 -12.59 -0.98 -21.23
CA THR A 436 -12.26 0.32 -20.67
C THR A 436 -11.86 1.30 -21.76
N GLN A 437 -12.52 2.46 -21.78
CA GLN A 437 -12.12 3.65 -22.50
C GLN A 437 -11.37 4.58 -21.55
N ILE A 438 -10.05 4.66 -21.73
CA ILE A 438 -9.15 5.49 -20.94
C ILE A 438 -9.08 6.87 -21.59
N SER A 439 -9.70 7.86 -20.96
CA SER A 439 -9.62 9.26 -21.38
C SER A 439 -8.22 9.79 -21.15
N ASN A 440 -7.65 9.51 -19.97
CA ASN A 440 -6.31 9.93 -19.60
C ASN A 440 -5.66 8.96 -18.60
N LEU A 441 -4.42 8.58 -18.85
CA LEU A 441 -3.54 7.84 -17.95
C LEU A 441 -2.20 8.57 -17.92
N TYR A 442 -1.88 9.21 -16.80
CA TYR A 442 -0.70 10.06 -16.69
C TYR A 442 -0.03 9.94 -15.33
N PHE A 443 1.28 10.16 -15.31
CA PHE A 443 2.11 10.16 -14.11
C PHE A 443 3.02 11.40 -14.11
N ASP A 444 3.19 12.00 -12.93
CA ASP A 444 4.00 13.22 -12.71
C ASP A 444 3.59 14.36 -13.65
N ASP A 445 2.29 14.69 -13.66
CA ASP A 445 1.69 15.70 -14.54
C ASP A 445 2.02 15.50 -16.04
N GLY A 446 2.27 14.26 -16.45
CA GLY A 446 2.60 13.87 -17.81
C GLY A 446 4.10 13.87 -18.15
N ALA A 447 4.98 14.30 -17.24
CA ALA A 447 6.42 14.31 -17.47
C ALA A 447 7.02 12.90 -17.59
N LEU A 448 6.52 11.94 -16.80
CA LEU A 448 6.96 10.55 -16.87
C LEU A 448 6.22 9.76 -17.96
N PHE A 449 4.89 9.91 -18.00
CA PHE A 449 4.02 9.19 -18.91
C PHE A 449 2.70 9.95 -19.09
N ASP A 450 2.20 10.05 -20.33
CA ASP A 450 0.95 10.71 -20.69
C ASP A 450 0.32 9.97 -21.88
N MET A 451 -0.71 9.17 -21.60
CA MET A 451 -1.44 8.38 -22.57
C MET A 451 -2.92 8.75 -22.55
N LYS A 452 -3.44 9.19 -23.71
CA LYS A 452 -4.81 9.69 -23.85
C LYS A 452 -5.60 8.89 -24.87
N ASN A 453 -6.92 8.87 -24.69
CA ASN A 453 -7.90 8.35 -25.63
C ASN A 453 -7.59 6.92 -26.11
N GLN A 454 -7.39 5.99 -25.17
CA GLN A 454 -7.11 4.59 -25.48
C GLN A 454 -8.29 3.70 -25.14
N ASN A 455 -8.47 2.64 -25.93
CA ASN A 455 -9.39 1.56 -25.60
C ASN A 455 -8.56 0.34 -25.21
N ALA A 456 -8.88 -0.27 -24.08
CA ALA A 456 -8.17 -1.43 -23.56
C ALA A 456 -9.15 -2.43 -22.96
N MET A 457 -8.94 -3.71 -23.27
CA MET A 457 -9.51 -4.81 -22.49
C MET A 457 -8.55 -5.16 -21.36
N ILE A 458 -9.01 -5.04 -20.12
CA ILE A 458 -8.25 -5.36 -18.91
C ILE A 458 -8.82 -6.64 -18.32
N ASN A 459 -8.03 -7.69 -18.29
CA ASN A 459 -8.37 -8.95 -17.65
C ASN A 459 -7.93 -8.90 -16.19
N LEU A 460 -8.83 -9.29 -15.29
CA LEU A 460 -8.63 -9.40 -13.86
C LEU A 460 -8.60 -10.88 -13.48
N ASP A 461 -7.59 -11.29 -12.71
CA ASP A 461 -7.53 -12.60 -12.05
C ASP A 461 -7.18 -12.36 -10.58
N TYR A 462 -7.97 -12.92 -9.67
CA TYR A 462 -7.76 -12.81 -8.22
C TYR A 462 -8.01 -14.17 -7.52
N ALA A 463 -7.82 -15.28 -8.24
CA ALA A 463 -7.95 -16.62 -7.67
C ALA A 463 -6.87 -16.95 -6.63
N ASN A 464 -5.68 -16.34 -6.78
CA ASN A 464 -4.60 -16.42 -5.81
C ASN A 464 -4.15 -15.00 -5.42
N ASP A 465 -3.33 -14.39 -6.28
CA ASP A 465 -2.86 -13.01 -6.14
C ASP A 465 -3.61 -12.14 -7.14
N LEU A 466 -3.84 -10.86 -6.79
CA LEU A 466 -4.45 -9.90 -7.70
C LEU A 466 -3.52 -9.64 -8.89
N GLN A 467 -3.97 -9.98 -10.09
CA GLN A 467 -3.27 -9.79 -11.35
C GLN A 467 -4.18 -9.07 -12.35
N LEU A 468 -3.61 -8.08 -13.03
CA LEU A 468 -4.23 -7.40 -14.18
C LEU A 468 -3.41 -7.69 -15.43
N SER A 469 -4.08 -7.97 -16.55
CA SER A 469 -3.45 -8.17 -17.86
C SER A 469 -4.14 -7.28 -18.89
N ILE A 470 -3.33 -6.60 -19.70
CA ILE A 470 -3.81 -5.73 -20.79
C ILE A 470 -3.18 -6.24 -22.10
N PRO A 471 -3.83 -7.19 -22.80
CA PRO A 471 -3.23 -7.88 -23.94
C PRO A 471 -2.82 -6.96 -25.09
N ALA A 472 -3.57 -5.89 -25.33
CA ALA A 472 -3.28 -4.93 -26.39
C ALA A 472 -1.95 -4.18 -26.17
N TRP A 473 -1.45 -4.14 -24.94
CA TRP A 473 -0.19 -3.49 -24.56
C TRP A 473 0.89 -4.49 -24.13
N ASP A 474 0.60 -5.79 -24.22
CA ASP A 474 1.45 -6.88 -23.73
C ASP A 474 1.98 -6.60 -22.30
N LEU A 475 1.06 -6.13 -21.45
CA LEU A 475 1.32 -5.61 -20.11
C LEU A 475 0.63 -6.47 -19.05
N THR A 476 1.36 -6.84 -18.02
CA THR A 476 0.85 -7.56 -16.84
C THR A 476 1.25 -6.81 -15.57
N LEU A 477 0.32 -6.67 -14.64
CA LEU A 477 0.52 -6.07 -13.33
C LEU A 477 0.16 -7.11 -12.26
N ASN A 478 1.01 -7.30 -11.26
CA ASN A 478 0.76 -8.19 -10.12
C ASN A 478 0.91 -7.40 -8.81
N PHE A 479 0.02 -7.65 -7.85
CA PHE A 479 -0.09 -6.91 -6.59
C PHE A 479 0.23 -7.73 -5.32
N LYS A 480 0.88 -8.90 -5.44
CA LYS A 480 1.16 -9.81 -4.32
C LYS A 480 2.04 -9.22 -3.21
N GLU A 481 3.20 -8.68 -3.58
CA GLU A 481 4.22 -8.13 -2.67
C GLU A 481 4.59 -6.71 -3.10
N GLY A 482 3.57 -5.85 -3.25
CA GLY A 482 3.70 -4.57 -3.92
C GLY A 482 3.34 -4.66 -5.40
N LEU A 483 3.66 -3.62 -6.16
CA LEU A 483 3.41 -3.56 -7.60
C LEU A 483 4.58 -4.16 -8.37
N GLU A 484 4.29 -5.20 -9.14
CA GLU A 484 5.16 -5.73 -10.19
C GLU A 484 4.53 -5.47 -11.57
N VAL A 485 5.30 -4.89 -12.48
CA VAL A 485 4.86 -4.57 -13.85
C VAL A 485 5.79 -5.27 -14.82
N TYR A 486 5.21 -6.03 -15.74
CA TYR A 486 5.90 -6.71 -16.83
C TYR A 486 5.31 -6.27 -18.16
N ALA A 487 6.09 -5.57 -18.97
CA ALA A 487 5.79 -5.26 -20.36
C ALA A 487 6.67 -6.12 -21.27
N ASN A 488 6.10 -7.15 -21.92
CA ASN A 488 6.87 -8.02 -22.83
C ASN A 488 7.06 -7.41 -24.22
N ASN A 489 6.38 -6.30 -24.52
CA ASN A 489 6.63 -5.48 -25.69
C ASN A 489 6.32 -4.00 -25.41
N PRO A 490 7.26 -3.26 -24.78
CA PRO A 490 7.06 -1.87 -24.38
C PRO A 490 6.98 -0.89 -25.56
N SER A 491 7.17 -1.33 -26.81
CA SER A 491 7.10 -0.47 -28.02
C SER A 491 5.86 0.43 -28.06
N ILE A 492 4.72 -0.09 -27.59
CA ILE A 492 3.43 0.61 -27.60
C ILE A 492 3.39 1.71 -26.53
N LEU A 493 4.14 1.56 -25.44
CA LEU A 493 4.16 2.45 -24.29
C LEU A 493 5.18 3.59 -24.45
N ILE A 494 6.32 3.33 -25.10
CA ILE A 494 7.42 4.30 -25.29
C ILE A 494 6.95 5.64 -25.93
N PRO A 495 6.08 5.66 -26.95
CA PRO A 495 5.55 6.90 -27.52
C PRO A 495 4.79 7.78 -26.53
N TYR A 496 4.37 7.25 -25.38
CA TYR A 496 3.64 7.98 -24.36
C TYR A 496 4.51 8.37 -23.16
N SER A 497 5.81 8.04 -23.16
CA SER A 497 6.75 8.48 -22.11
C SER A 497 7.70 9.58 -22.63
N PRO A 498 7.47 10.85 -22.27
CA PRO A 498 8.41 11.93 -22.59
C PRO A 498 9.81 11.69 -22.01
N LEU A 499 9.88 11.10 -20.81
CA LEU A 499 11.15 10.74 -20.18
C LEU A 499 11.96 9.76 -21.03
N LEU A 500 11.37 8.65 -21.45
CA LEU A 500 12.07 7.64 -22.27
C LEU A 500 12.50 8.22 -23.62
N LYS A 501 11.65 9.04 -24.25
CA LYS A 501 12.00 9.78 -25.48
C LYS A 501 13.18 10.73 -25.27
N LYS A 502 13.22 11.44 -24.14
CA LYS A 502 14.32 12.36 -23.81
C LYS A 502 15.67 11.64 -23.69
N PHE A 503 15.66 10.39 -23.21
CA PHE A 503 16.84 9.53 -23.18
C PHE A 503 17.13 8.82 -24.51
N GLY A 504 16.34 9.08 -25.55
CA GLY A 504 16.53 8.49 -26.87
C GLY A 504 16.10 7.03 -26.97
N LEU A 505 15.38 6.49 -25.98
CA LEU A 505 14.88 5.11 -26.04
C LEU A 505 13.83 4.99 -27.15
N VAL A 506 14.05 4.02 -28.04
CA VAL A 506 13.18 3.76 -29.21
C VAL A 506 12.41 2.47 -29.02
N ASN A 507 13.06 1.40 -28.53
CA ASN A 507 12.43 0.11 -28.30
C ASN A 507 13.13 -0.67 -27.17
N ALA A 508 12.53 -1.73 -26.65
CA ALA A 508 13.15 -2.74 -25.82
C ALA A 508 12.42 -4.08 -25.98
N LYS A 509 13.11 -5.20 -25.71
CA LYS A 509 12.47 -6.52 -25.70
C LYS A 509 11.50 -6.67 -24.54
N SER A 510 11.86 -6.18 -23.35
CA SER A 510 10.94 -6.17 -22.21
C SER A 510 11.32 -5.10 -21.20
N ILE A 511 10.33 -4.66 -20.43
CA ILE A 511 10.54 -3.84 -19.24
C ILE A 511 9.89 -4.56 -18.06
N TYR A 512 10.68 -4.78 -17.01
CA TYR A 512 10.22 -5.20 -15.70
C TYR A 512 10.38 -4.05 -14.71
N TYR A 513 9.42 -3.89 -13.80
CA TYR A 513 9.47 -2.95 -12.70
C TYR A 513 8.87 -3.61 -11.46
N LYS A 514 9.48 -3.40 -10.29
CA LYS A 514 8.97 -3.83 -8.99
C LYS A 514 9.15 -2.73 -7.95
N SER A 515 8.10 -2.46 -7.18
CA SER A 515 8.15 -1.56 -6.04
C SER A 515 7.04 -1.86 -5.03
N ILE A 516 7.32 -1.60 -3.74
CA ILE A 516 6.34 -1.74 -2.66
C ILE A 516 5.72 -0.37 -2.31
N ASP A 517 6.52 0.70 -2.36
CA ASP A 517 6.15 2.02 -1.88
C ASP A 517 6.37 3.16 -2.89
N PHE A 518 6.77 2.82 -4.12
CA PHE A 518 7.18 3.72 -5.20
C PHE A 518 8.45 4.56 -4.92
N ASN A 519 9.01 4.52 -3.71
CA ASN A 519 10.27 5.18 -3.37
C ASN A 519 11.47 4.26 -3.65
N ASP A 520 11.40 3.04 -3.14
CA ASP A 520 12.37 1.98 -3.41
C ASP A 520 11.83 1.10 -4.54
N PHE A 521 12.64 0.92 -5.59
CA PHE A 521 12.22 0.14 -6.75
C PHE A 521 13.39 -0.51 -7.47
N SER A 522 13.09 -1.56 -8.21
CA SER A 522 13.99 -2.16 -9.19
C SER A 522 13.31 -2.19 -10.55
N ALA A 523 14.03 -1.81 -11.60
CA ALA A 523 13.57 -1.93 -12.97
C ALA A 523 14.65 -2.59 -13.84
N GLN A 524 14.22 -3.37 -14.81
CA GLN A 524 15.08 -3.99 -15.80
C GLN A 524 14.54 -3.70 -17.19
N ILE A 525 15.39 -3.21 -18.08
CA ILE A 525 15.08 -3.02 -19.49
C ILE A 525 15.97 -3.97 -20.26
N GLN A 526 15.39 -4.98 -20.90
CA GLN A 526 16.14 -5.98 -21.67
C GLN A 526 16.20 -5.60 -23.15
N ASP A 527 17.38 -5.74 -23.76
CA ASP A 527 17.64 -5.48 -25.18
C ASP A 527 17.06 -4.13 -25.64
N ALA A 528 17.40 -3.07 -24.91
CA ALA A 528 16.93 -1.71 -25.19
C ALA A 528 17.66 -1.15 -26.41
N TYR A 529 16.91 -0.63 -27.38
CA TYR A 529 17.43 0.11 -28.52
C TYR A 529 17.25 1.62 -28.30
N PHE A 530 18.34 2.38 -28.33
CA PHE A 530 18.36 3.81 -28.04
C PHE A 530 19.30 4.59 -28.96
N LYS A 531 18.95 5.83 -29.30
CA LYS A 531 19.77 6.70 -30.15
C LYS A 531 20.63 7.64 -29.34
N ASN A 532 21.90 7.73 -29.69
CA ASN A 532 22.89 8.59 -29.03
C ASN A 532 24.13 8.80 -29.92
N ASN A 533 25.09 9.59 -29.43
CA ASN A 533 26.33 9.92 -30.15
C ASN A 533 27.56 9.14 -29.64
N LEU A 534 27.36 8.00 -28.97
CA LEU A 534 28.41 7.14 -28.45
C LEU A 534 28.63 5.95 -29.38
N TRP A 535 29.88 5.50 -29.47
CA TRP A 535 30.32 4.36 -30.26
C TRP A 535 31.13 3.41 -29.38
N ALA A 536 31.00 2.12 -29.62
CA ALA A 536 31.78 1.04 -29.01
C ALA A 536 32.32 0.15 -30.13
N ASP A 537 33.63 -0.13 -30.14
CA ASP A 537 34.28 -1.01 -31.13
C ASP A 537 33.91 -0.67 -32.60
N ASP A 538 34.02 0.62 -32.97
CA ASP A 538 33.70 1.15 -34.31
C ASP A 538 32.24 0.95 -34.76
N LYS A 539 31.32 0.73 -33.82
CA LYS A 539 29.87 0.68 -34.08
C LYS A 539 29.12 1.66 -33.17
N PRO A 540 27.99 2.22 -33.62
CA PRO A 540 27.10 2.98 -32.75
C PRO A 540 26.67 2.14 -31.54
N TYR A 541 26.85 2.69 -30.34
CA TYR A 541 26.42 2.06 -29.09
C TYR A 541 24.92 2.30 -28.89
N GLU A 542 24.09 1.61 -29.66
CA GLU A 542 22.64 1.83 -29.69
C GLU A 542 21.84 0.70 -29.01
N ASN A 543 22.50 -0.33 -28.47
CA ASN A 543 21.83 -1.46 -27.84
C ASN A 543 22.50 -1.87 -26.52
N ASP A 544 21.71 -2.05 -25.48
CA ASP A 544 22.14 -2.61 -24.19
C ASP A 544 20.95 -3.04 -23.34
N SER A 545 21.21 -3.78 -22.26
CA SER A 545 20.22 -4.02 -21.20
C SER A 545 20.58 -3.20 -19.96
N PHE A 546 19.57 -2.64 -19.30
CA PHE A 546 19.73 -1.79 -18.12
C PHE A 546 19.14 -2.48 -16.90
N ASN A 547 19.88 -2.47 -15.80
CA ASN A 547 19.37 -2.78 -14.47
C ASN A 547 19.42 -1.51 -13.63
N ILE A 548 18.27 -1.13 -13.08
CA ILE A 548 18.05 0.14 -12.38
C ILE A 548 17.54 -0.20 -10.99
N VAL A 549 18.23 0.26 -9.95
CA VAL A 549 17.83 -0.01 -8.56
C VAL A 549 17.88 1.29 -7.79
N ARG A 550 16.74 1.68 -7.21
CA ARG A 550 16.65 2.73 -6.21
C ARG A 550 16.44 2.13 -4.84
N LYS A 551 17.35 2.42 -3.90
CA LYS A 551 17.27 1.97 -2.52
C LYS A 551 17.81 3.02 -1.56
N ASN A 552 17.04 3.37 -0.53
CA ASN A 552 17.44 4.36 0.48
C ASN A 552 17.92 5.69 -0.13
N GLY A 553 17.22 6.19 -1.16
CA GLY A 553 17.56 7.45 -1.84
C GLY A 553 18.73 7.37 -2.84
N ILE A 554 19.41 6.23 -2.95
CA ILE A 554 20.49 6.00 -3.93
C ILE A 554 19.91 5.32 -5.15
N LEU A 555 20.18 5.85 -6.35
CA LEU A 555 19.78 5.28 -7.63
C LEU A 555 21.01 4.80 -8.39
N ASP A 556 21.13 3.48 -8.57
CA ASP A 556 22.14 2.82 -9.37
C ASP A 556 21.55 2.38 -10.72
N ILE A 557 22.23 2.73 -11.81
CA ILE A 557 21.91 2.34 -13.18
C ILE A 557 23.13 1.61 -13.75
N THR A 558 22.98 0.33 -14.07
CA THR A 558 24.06 -0.49 -14.61
C THR A 558 23.67 -1.06 -15.97
N THR A 559 24.58 -1.02 -16.92
CA THR A 559 24.41 -1.68 -18.23
C THR A 559 24.95 -3.10 -18.20
N GLN A 560 24.38 -3.99 -19.01
CA GLN A 560 24.85 -5.37 -19.13
C GLN A 560 26.22 -5.44 -19.79
N SER A 561 26.50 -4.54 -20.76
CA SER A 561 27.84 -4.42 -21.35
C SER A 561 28.89 -3.89 -20.38
N GLY A 562 28.46 -3.14 -19.35
CA GLY A 562 29.34 -2.42 -18.43
C GLY A 562 30.00 -1.17 -19.03
N LEU A 563 29.64 -0.77 -20.25
CA LEU A 563 30.23 0.38 -20.95
C LEU A 563 29.78 1.72 -20.36
N ALA A 564 28.58 1.78 -19.80
CA ALA A 564 28.01 2.99 -19.20
C ALA A 564 27.24 2.66 -17.92
N ASN A 565 27.68 3.18 -16.78
CA ASN A 565 26.99 3.02 -15.50
C ASN A 565 26.79 4.39 -14.85
N ALA A 566 25.78 4.53 -14.00
CA ALA A 566 25.56 5.74 -13.23
C ALA A 566 25.12 5.42 -11.79
N ARG A 567 25.55 6.27 -10.87
CA ARG A 567 25.12 6.28 -9.47
C ARG A 567 24.71 7.69 -9.09
N ILE A 568 23.46 7.84 -8.68
CA ILE A 568 22.87 9.12 -8.30
C ILE A 568 22.58 9.06 -6.80
N VAL A 569 23.14 10.03 -6.06
CA VAL A 569 22.96 10.20 -4.61
C VAL A 569 22.59 11.66 -4.39
N ASP A 570 21.36 11.89 -3.90
CA ASP A 570 20.77 13.23 -3.82
C ASP A 570 20.88 13.97 -5.17
N ASP A 571 21.55 15.13 -5.19
CA ASP A 571 21.78 15.93 -6.40
C ASP A 571 23.06 15.56 -7.17
N SER A 572 23.86 14.62 -6.65
CA SER A 572 25.15 14.22 -7.24
C SER A 572 25.00 13.06 -8.22
N LYS A 573 25.43 13.26 -9.48
CA LYS A 573 25.36 12.27 -10.55
C LYS A 573 26.75 11.76 -10.89
N ASN A 574 27.09 10.54 -10.46
CA ASN A 574 28.34 9.89 -10.83
C ASN A 574 28.11 9.03 -12.06
N ILE A 575 28.83 9.27 -13.14
CA ILE A 575 28.74 8.56 -14.41
C ILE A 575 30.08 7.87 -14.64
N TYR A 576 30.05 6.60 -15.01
CA TYR A 576 31.21 5.78 -15.32
C TYR A 576 31.09 5.30 -16.77
N LEU A 577 32.04 5.69 -17.62
CA LEU A 577 32.09 5.29 -19.02
C LEU A 577 33.37 4.49 -19.29
N LYS A 578 33.29 3.47 -20.13
CA LYS A 578 34.43 2.62 -20.47
C LYS A 578 34.42 2.21 -21.94
N ASN A 579 35.56 2.28 -22.61
CA ASN A 579 35.73 1.83 -24.00
C ASN A 579 34.72 2.48 -24.98
N LEU A 580 34.41 3.76 -24.76
CA LEU A 580 33.43 4.50 -25.55
C LEU A 580 34.07 5.68 -26.28
N THR A 581 33.63 5.89 -27.52
CA THR A 581 33.94 7.06 -28.31
C THR A 581 32.73 7.99 -28.36
N TYR A 582 32.88 9.23 -27.91
CA TYR A 582 31.87 10.26 -28.04
C TYR A 582 32.15 11.13 -29.28
N ILE A 583 31.17 11.20 -30.18
CA ILE A 583 31.25 12.03 -31.38
C ILE A 583 30.51 13.34 -31.12
N TYR A 584 31.28 14.43 -30.98
CA TYR A 584 30.74 15.77 -30.89
C TYR A 584 30.67 16.42 -32.27
N GLN A 585 29.47 16.88 -32.62
CA GLN A 585 29.20 17.70 -33.78
C GLN A 585 28.24 18.81 -33.38
N LYS A 586 28.55 20.06 -33.71
CA LYS A 586 27.68 21.20 -33.45
C LYS A 586 26.45 21.10 -34.36
N ASP A 587 25.29 20.98 -33.73
CA ASP A 587 24.01 21.07 -34.43
C ASP A 587 23.84 22.48 -35.02
N LYS A 588 23.63 22.55 -36.34
CA LYS A 588 23.48 23.81 -37.09
C LYS A 588 22.07 24.38 -37.00
N ASP A 589 21.08 23.54 -36.67
CA ASP A 589 19.65 23.88 -36.68
C ASP A 589 19.04 23.98 -35.28
N ALA A 590 19.76 23.57 -34.23
CA ALA A 590 19.33 23.72 -32.83
C ALA A 590 19.24 25.19 -32.40
N SER A 591 18.03 25.74 -32.40
CA SER A 591 17.70 27.09 -31.91
C SER A 591 17.68 27.22 -30.38
N MET A 592 17.99 26.18 -29.61
CA MET A 592 18.00 26.20 -28.14
C MET A 592 19.19 25.44 -27.52
N SER A 593 19.90 26.18 -26.64
CA SER A 593 20.88 25.75 -25.63
C SER A 593 22.12 24.98 -26.09
N SER A 594 23.12 25.69 -26.63
CA SER A 594 24.51 25.30 -26.35
C SER A 594 24.70 25.27 -24.83
N PHE A 595 25.26 24.19 -24.28
CA PHE A 595 25.57 24.10 -22.85
C PHE A 595 26.35 25.35 -22.40
N ASP A 596 25.76 26.12 -21.49
CA ASP A 596 26.36 27.31 -20.89
C ASP A 596 26.73 26.98 -19.45
N ILE A 597 28.03 26.82 -19.20
CA ILE A 597 28.55 26.47 -17.88
C ILE A 597 28.14 27.51 -16.82
N ALA A 598 27.96 28.78 -17.19
CA ALA A 598 27.58 29.84 -16.24
C ALA A 598 26.16 29.65 -15.68
N ARG A 599 25.30 28.93 -16.40
CA ARG A 599 23.92 28.63 -16.00
C ARG A 599 23.75 27.21 -15.45
N ASN A 600 24.82 26.41 -15.41
CA ASN A 600 24.73 25.05 -14.93
C ASN A 600 24.50 25.03 -13.41
N THR A 601 23.46 24.32 -12.99
CA THR A 601 23.13 24.07 -11.58
C THR A 601 23.42 22.63 -11.17
N GLN A 602 23.81 21.78 -12.12
CA GLN A 602 23.96 20.34 -11.90
C GLN A 602 25.32 20.01 -11.26
N ASN A 603 25.35 18.91 -10.50
CA ASN A 603 26.57 18.32 -9.97
C ASN A 603 26.81 16.95 -10.63
N ILE A 604 27.78 16.88 -11.53
CA ILE A 604 28.09 15.69 -12.34
C ILE A 604 29.57 15.33 -12.15
N ILE A 605 29.84 14.06 -11.87
CA ILE A 605 31.18 13.50 -11.80
C ILE A 605 31.25 12.41 -12.88
N LEU A 606 32.07 12.63 -13.90
CA LEU A 606 32.32 11.69 -14.98
C LEU A 606 33.67 11.01 -14.74
N ASN A 607 33.66 9.69 -14.66
CA ASN A 607 34.86 8.85 -14.66
C ASN A 607 34.89 8.05 -15.95
N GLY A 608 36.03 8.08 -16.64
CA GLY A 608 36.23 7.49 -17.94
C GLY A 608 37.45 6.59 -17.95
N GLU A 609 37.31 5.40 -18.53
CA GLU A 609 38.41 4.50 -18.85
C GLU A 609 38.44 4.23 -20.35
N ASN A 610 39.59 4.45 -21.00
CA ASN A 610 39.76 4.26 -22.44
C ASN A 610 38.64 4.95 -23.25
N LEU A 611 38.58 6.27 -23.14
CA LEU A 611 37.60 7.11 -23.82
C LEU A 611 38.22 7.88 -24.98
N THR A 612 37.43 8.06 -26.03
CA THR A 612 37.79 8.91 -27.17
C THR A 612 36.76 10.01 -27.36
N LEU A 613 37.21 11.23 -27.58
CA LEU A 613 36.39 12.38 -27.94
C LEU A 613 36.76 12.82 -29.37
N ILE A 614 35.81 12.71 -30.28
CA ILE A 614 35.96 13.18 -31.67
C ILE A 614 35.24 14.51 -31.82
N LEU A 615 36.01 15.56 -32.11
CA LEU A 615 35.51 16.90 -32.40
C LEU A 615 35.43 17.09 -33.91
N THR A 616 34.32 16.65 -34.50
CA THR A 616 34.14 16.60 -35.97
C THR A 616 34.28 17.98 -36.63
N ASP A 617 33.75 19.03 -36.01
CA ASP A 617 33.82 20.40 -36.53
C ASP A 617 35.25 20.95 -36.61
N PHE A 618 36.16 20.43 -35.78
CA PHE A 618 37.54 20.87 -35.71
C PHE A 618 38.53 19.88 -36.35
N ASN A 619 38.02 18.71 -36.79
CA ASN A 619 38.81 17.58 -37.22
C ASN A 619 39.92 17.22 -36.20
N LYS A 620 39.51 17.02 -34.93
CA LYS A 620 40.41 16.68 -33.81
C LYS A 620 39.91 15.43 -33.09
N THR A 621 40.84 14.65 -32.57
CA THR A 621 40.58 13.47 -31.75
C THR A 621 41.38 13.55 -30.46
N LEU A 622 40.73 13.26 -29.33
CA LEU A 622 41.35 13.22 -28.02
C LEU A 622 41.11 11.85 -27.40
N ASN A 623 42.18 11.11 -27.15
CA ASN A 623 42.12 9.85 -26.43
C ASN A 623 42.53 10.02 -24.97
N PHE A 624 41.90 9.25 -24.10
CA PHE A 624 42.14 9.25 -22.67
C PHE A 624 42.15 7.82 -22.15
N ASP A 625 43.27 7.39 -21.55
CA ASP A 625 43.32 6.14 -20.79
C ASP A 625 42.48 6.28 -19.53
N THR A 626 42.57 7.44 -18.88
CA THR A 626 41.72 7.83 -17.75
C THR A 626 41.22 9.27 -17.92
N LEU A 627 39.98 9.52 -17.51
CA LEU A 627 39.38 10.85 -17.44
C LEU A 627 38.55 10.94 -16.15
N GLU A 628 38.81 11.94 -15.32
CA GLU A 628 37.98 12.32 -14.18
C GLU A 628 37.55 13.77 -14.39
N ALA A 629 36.27 14.02 -14.65
CA ALA A 629 35.72 15.35 -14.86
C ALA A 629 34.59 15.64 -13.87
N LYS A 630 34.73 16.72 -13.09
CA LYS A 630 33.80 17.18 -12.07
C LYS A 630 33.19 18.50 -12.50
N LEU A 631 31.91 18.49 -12.83
CA LEU A 631 31.11 19.67 -13.10
C LEU A 631 30.26 19.97 -11.85
N LYS A 632 30.61 21.03 -11.11
CA LYS A 632 29.89 21.46 -9.90
C LYS A 632 29.47 22.92 -10.05
N GLY A 633 28.19 23.15 -10.31
CA GLY A 633 27.69 24.50 -10.61
C GLY A 633 28.38 25.03 -11.86
N SER A 634 28.98 26.22 -11.79
CA SER A 634 29.69 26.83 -12.93
C SER A 634 31.16 26.46 -13.04
N ILE A 635 31.62 25.38 -12.38
CA ILE A 635 33.02 24.97 -12.36
C ILE A 635 33.16 23.58 -12.96
N LEU A 636 34.04 23.44 -13.95
CA LEU A 636 34.50 22.19 -14.52
C LEU A 636 35.96 21.97 -14.13
N ASP A 637 36.24 20.93 -13.36
CA ASP A 637 37.58 20.47 -12.98
C ASP A 637 37.78 19.09 -13.60
N ALA A 638 38.73 18.94 -14.52
CA ALA A 638 38.95 17.71 -15.25
C ALA A 638 40.43 17.33 -15.28
N LYS A 639 40.71 16.05 -15.01
CA LYS A 639 42.03 15.44 -15.09
C LYS A 639 41.97 14.26 -16.03
N ALA A 640 42.97 14.14 -16.90
CA ALA A 640 43.04 13.01 -17.81
C ALA A 640 44.48 12.56 -18.03
N SER A 641 44.64 11.31 -18.46
CA SER A 641 45.94 10.76 -18.85
C SER A 641 45.83 10.02 -20.17
N TYR A 642 46.91 10.04 -20.95
CA TYR A 642 47.08 9.15 -22.11
C TYR A 642 48.55 8.80 -22.26
N LYS A 643 48.90 7.52 -22.11
CA LYS A 643 50.28 7.05 -22.00
C LYS A 643 51.02 7.84 -20.93
N ASN A 644 52.06 8.60 -21.31
CA ASN A 644 52.85 9.44 -20.40
C ASN A 644 52.29 10.87 -20.26
N ALA A 645 51.33 11.25 -21.09
CA ALA A 645 50.75 12.57 -21.12
C ALA A 645 49.73 12.75 -19.99
N ASN A 646 49.75 13.92 -19.35
CA ASN A 646 48.82 14.29 -18.30
C ASN A 646 48.15 15.63 -18.65
N PHE A 647 46.84 15.70 -18.42
CA PHE A 647 46.00 16.85 -18.71
C PHE A 647 45.29 17.28 -17.42
N ASP A 648 45.32 18.56 -17.11
CA ASP A 648 44.62 19.17 -15.98
C ASP A 648 43.91 20.42 -16.51
N LEU A 649 42.58 20.46 -16.39
CA LEU A 649 41.71 21.55 -16.82
C LEU A 649 40.89 22.01 -15.63
N TYR A 650 40.98 23.30 -15.33
CA TYR A 650 40.04 24.00 -14.48
C TYR A 650 39.38 25.12 -15.30
N TYR A 651 38.06 25.10 -15.38
CA TYR A 651 37.30 26.07 -16.15
C TYR A 651 36.08 26.57 -15.37
N SER A 652 35.94 27.90 -15.34
CA SER A 652 34.78 28.63 -14.85
C SER A 652 34.59 29.90 -15.69
N PRO A 653 33.47 30.64 -15.54
CA PRO A 653 33.26 31.90 -16.27
C PRO A 653 34.35 32.95 -16.06
N SER A 654 35.14 32.87 -14.98
CA SER A 654 36.17 33.85 -14.61
C SER A 654 37.58 33.27 -14.48
N ASP A 655 37.77 31.98 -14.70
CA ASP A 655 39.08 31.30 -14.56
C ASP A 655 39.19 30.18 -15.59
N LEU A 656 40.30 30.14 -16.30
CA LEU A 656 40.67 29.08 -17.22
C LEU A 656 42.11 28.70 -16.93
N ARG A 657 42.35 27.45 -16.54
CA ARG A 657 43.67 26.86 -16.37
C ARG A 657 43.69 25.55 -17.12
N LEU A 658 44.58 25.40 -18.10
CA LEU A 658 44.78 24.16 -18.83
C LEU A 658 46.27 23.84 -18.86
N PHE A 659 46.64 22.69 -18.31
CA PHE A 659 48.00 22.18 -18.35
C PHE A 659 48.00 20.82 -19.04
N ALA A 660 48.74 20.72 -20.14
CA ALA A 660 49.03 19.45 -20.78
C ALA A 660 50.55 19.22 -20.72
N LYS A 661 50.98 18.10 -20.13
CA LYS A 661 52.40 17.80 -19.90
C LYS A 661 52.76 16.46 -20.50
N ASN A 662 54.01 16.35 -20.96
CA ASN A 662 54.60 15.13 -21.49
C ASN A 662 53.82 14.51 -22.67
N ILE A 663 53.25 15.34 -23.54
CA ILE A 663 52.64 14.87 -24.79
C ILE A 663 53.76 14.34 -25.69
N ASN A 664 53.59 13.15 -26.27
CA ASN A 664 54.49 12.62 -27.28
C ASN A 664 54.03 13.01 -28.69
N ASP A 665 54.91 12.79 -29.67
CA ASP A 665 54.66 13.04 -31.08
C ASP A 665 53.44 12.28 -31.63
N GLU A 666 53.28 11.00 -31.27
CA GLU A 666 52.15 10.18 -31.69
C GLU A 666 50.80 10.81 -31.30
N TYR A 667 50.63 11.19 -30.03
CA TYR A 667 49.38 11.78 -29.55
C TYR A 667 49.15 13.18 -30.12
N LEU A 668 50.20 14.00 -30.24
CA LEU A 668 50.06 15.33 -30.84
C LEU A 668 49.64 15.23 -32.32
N ASN A 669 50.22 14.29 -33.06
CA ASN A 669 49.85 14.03 -34.45
C ASN A 669 48.42 13.51 -34.59
N GLU A 670 47.99 12.63 -33.69
CA GLU A 670 46.62 12.14 -33.63
C GLU A 670 45.64 13.28 -33.31
N PHE A 671 45.92 14.11 -32.31
CA PHE A 671 45.13 15.30 -32.04
C PHE A 671 45.05 16.21 -33.27
N LEU A 672 46.18 16.46 -33.94
CA LEU A 672 46.24 17.34 -35.10
C LEU A 672 45.64 16.72 -36.37
N GLN A 673 45.42 15.40 -36.39
CA GLN A 673 45.05 14.60 -37.55
C GLN A 673 46.04 14.77 -38.73
N LYS A 674 47.33 14.92 -38.41
CA LYS A 674 48.45 15.16 -39.35
C LYS A 674 49.76 14.65 -38.76
N ARG A 675 50.73 14.31 -39.61
CA ARG A 675 52.11 13.99 -39.20
C ARG A 675 52.95 15.27 -39.04
N ALA A 676 52.50 16.15 -38.16
CA ALA A 676 53.07 17.48 -37.97
C ALA A 676 54.44 17.47 -37.27
N VAL A 677 54.65 16.48 -36.41
CA VAL A 677 55.87 16.34 -35.61
C VAL A 677 56.40 14.92 -35.65
N GLN A 678 57.69 14.74 -35.40
CA GLN A 678 58.32 13.45 -35.20
C GLN A 678 59.30 13.55 -34.04
N GLU A 679 59.23 12.58 -33.12
CA GLU A 679 59.95 12.60 -31.84
C GLU A 679 59.62 13.82 -30.97
N GLY A 680 60.13 13.80 -29.75
CA GLY A 680 60.06 14.92 -28.82
C GLY A 680 58.95 14.84 -27.79
N VAL A 681 58.97 15.83 -26.90
CA VAL A 681 58.03 15.97 -25.78
C VAL A 681 57.49 17.38 -25.78
N PHE A 682 56.16 17.51 -25.73
CA PHE A 682 55.44 18.78 -25.83
C PHE A 682 54.66 19.07 -24.54
N ASN A 683 54.66 20.34 -24.12
CA ASN A 683 53.85 20.82 -23.01
C ASN A 683 53.10 22.10 -23.40
N LEU A 684 51.89 22.23 -22.88
CA LEU A 684 51.02 23.39 -23.02
C LEU A 684 50.59 23.86 -21.64
N SER A 685 50.67 25.16 -21.41
CA SER A 685 50.13 25.83 -20.23
C SER A 685 49.26 26.99 -20.71
N ILE A 686 48.03 27.09 -20.21
CA ILE A 686 47.13 28.22 -20.46
C ILE A 686 46.57 28.66 -19.11
N VAL A 687 46.59 29.97 -18.84
CA VAL A 687 46.00 30.60 -17.65
C VAL A 687 45.30 31.88 -18.07
N GLY A 688 44.07 32.11 -17.60
CA GLY A 688 43.31 33.28 -18.00
C GLY A 688 42.01 33.47 -17.24
N SER A 689 41.31 34.56 -17.54
CA SER A 689 39.99 34.84 -16.95
C SER A 689 38.83 34.19 -17.73
N GLY A 690 39.11 33.32 -18.70
CA GLY A 690 38.12 32.60 -19.50
C GLY A 690 38.62 32.25 -20.91
N MET A 691 37.74 31.66 -21.73
CA MET A 691 38.04 31.21 -23.11
C MET A 691 38.42 32.34 -24.09
N ASP A 692 38.01 33.58 -23.80
CA ASP A 692 38.31 34.75 -24.64
C ASP A 692 39.55 35.53 -24.19
N TYR A 693 40.00 35.34 -22.94
CA TYR A 693 41.10 36.10 -22.36
C TYR A 693 42.01 35.17 -21.58
N PHE A 694 43.12 34.78 -22.20
CA PHE A 694 44.12 33.93 -21.57
C PHE A 694 45.52 34.20 -22.10
N GLU A 695 46.51 33.83 -21.32
CA GLU A 695 47.90 33.74 -21.71
C GLU A 695 48.30 32.27 -21.70
N GLY A 696 49.27 31.91 -22.54
CA GLY A 696 49.73 30.55 -22.63
C GLY A 696 51.15 30.42 -23.12
N GLU A 697 51.70 29.24 -22.85
CA GLU A 697 53.01 28.82 -23.25
C GLU A 697 52.91 27.43 -23.86
N PHE A 698 53.41 27.28 -25.08
CA PHE A 698 53.67 25.99 -25.71
C PHE A 698 55.18 25.78 -25.78
N ASN A 699 55.69 24.73 -25.15
CA ASN A 699 57.10 24.40 -25.20
C ASN A 699 57.33 22.93 -25.59
N PHE A 700 58.48 22.67 -26.20
CA PHE A 700 58.82 21.34 -26.67
C PHE A 700 60.33 21.11 -26.68
N LYS A 701 60.74 19.84 -26.75
CA LYS A 701 62.14 19.42 -26.82
C LYS A 701 62.36 18.31 -27.82
N ASN A 702 63.50 18.36 -28.52
CA ASN A 702 64.06 17.32 -29.40
C ASN A 702 63.03 16.79 -30.41
N THR A 703 62.57 17.63 -31.32
CA THR A 703 61.54 17.27 -32.30
C THR A 703 61.90 17.71 -33.71
N PHE A 704 61.34 17.03 -34.69
CA PHE A 704 61.31 17.46 -36.09
C PHE A 704 59.90 17.95 -36.43
N ILE A 705 59.78 19.18 -36.95
CA ILE A 705 58.49 19.74 -37.39
C ILE A 705 58.41 19.72 -38.92
N ARG A 706 57.32 19.14 -39.45
CA ARG A 706 57.04 19.07 -40.89
C ARG A 706 55.54 19.14 -41.14
N ASP A 707 55.11 19.30 -42.39
CA ASP A 707 53.70 19.11 -42.80
C ASP A 707 52.70 20.09 -42.14
N LEU A 708 53.23 21.16 -41.53
CA LEU A 708 52.50 22.36 -41.16
C LEU A 708 52.68 23.39 -42.26
N LYS A 709 51.58 23.98 -42.75
CA LYS A 709 51.63 24.90 -43.89
C LYS A 709 52.57 26.09 -43.67
N GLY A 710 52.62 26.66 -42.47
CA GLY A 710 53.57 27.72 -42.14
C GLY A 710 55.03 27.28 -42.26
N ILE A 711 55.37 26.09 -41.76
CA ILE A 711 56.73 25.54 -41.86
C ILE A 711 57.07 25.19 -43.31
N ASN A 712 56.15 24.56 -44.05
CA ASN A 712 56.37 24.22 -45.46
C ASN A 712 56.59 25.46 -46.33
N GLN A 713 55.84 26.54 -46.08
CA GLN A 713 56.01 27.81 -46.77
C GLN A 713 57.32 28.51 -46.37
N LEU A 714 57.75 28.43 -45.11
CA LEU A 714 59.06 28.92 -44.69
C LEU A 714 60.19 28.18 -45.40
N ILE A 715 60.13 26.84 -45.48
CA ILE A 715 61.11 26.02 -46.19
C ILE A 715 61.15 26.41 -47.68
N SER A 716 59.98 26.52 -48.32
CA SER A 716 59.86 26.93 -49.72
C SER A 716 60.45 28.33 -49.96
N PHE A 717 60.22 29.25 -49.04
CA PHE A 717 60.75 30.61 -49.13
C PHE A 717 62.28 30.64 -49.03
N ILE A 718 62.87 29.90 -48.07
CA ILE A 718 64.32 29.75 -47.93
C ILE A 718 64.93 29.19 -49.23
N ASP A 719 64.26 28.22 -49.87
CA ASP A 719 64.71 27.63 -51.14
C ASP A 719 64.67 28.61 -52.33
N THR A 720 63.74 29.57 -52.32
CA THR A 720 63.59 30.56 -53.40
C THR A 720 64.48 31.79 -53.26
N VAL A 721 65.02 32.07 -52.06
CA VAL A 721 65.84 33.25 -51.79
C VAL A 721 67.31 32.83 -51.63
N PRO A 722 68.18 33.10 -52.62
CA PRO A 722 69.57 32.61 -52.61
C PRO A 722 70.37 32.96 -51.35
N SER A 723 70.14 34.14 -50.77
CA SER A 723 70.81 34.59 -49.55
C SER A 723 70.41 33.80 -48.30
N LEU A 724 69.30 33.07 -48.34
CA LEU A 724 68.80 32.28 -47.22
C LEU A 724 69.20 30.80 -47.29
N LEU A 725 69.76 30.33 -48.41
CA LEU A 725 70.18 28.94 -48.59
C LEU A 725 71.20 28.47 -47.54
N MET A 726 71.97 29.39 -46.96
CA MET A 726 72.93 29.07 -45.89
C MET A 726 72.29 28.67 -44.56
N PHE A 727 70.99 28.96 -44.34
CA PHE A 727 70.25 28.55 -43.14
C PHE A 727 69.79 27.09 -43.19
N LYS A 728 70.04 26.38 -44.30
CA LYS A 728 69.55 25.03 -44.58
C LYS A 728 70.60 23.96 -44.28
N THR A 729 70.21 22.88 -43.61
CA THR A 729 71.01 21.64 -43.48
C THR A 729 70.65 20.60 -44.55
N PRO A 730 71.51 19.60 -44.83
CA PRO A 730 71.21 18.54 -45.80
C PRO A 730 69.94 17.75 -45.48
N THR A 731 69.63 17.55 -44.20
CA THR A 731 68.46 16.78 -43.71
C THR A 731 67.16 17.58 -43.66
N PHE A 732 67.22 18.89 -43.92
CA PHE A 732 66.12 19.84 -43.76
C PHE A 732 64.92 19.52 -44.68
N ASN A 733 65.18 19.04 -45.90
CA ASN A 733 64.14 18.62 -46.85
C ASN A 733 63.59 17.21 -46.59
N GLU A 734 64.36 16.35 -45.91
CA GLU A 734 63.98 14.95 -45.67
C GLU A 734 63.17 14.79 -44.36
N LYS A 735 63.66 15.38 -43.27
CA LYS A 735 63.08 15.24 -41.92
C LYS A 735 62.28 16.45 -41.46
N GLY A 736 62.35 17.58 -42.16
CA GLY A 736 61.74 18.85 -41.74
C GLY A 736 62.66 19.69 -40.85
N LEU A 737 62.09 20.67 -40.15
CA LEU A 737 62.83 21.57 -39.27
C LEU A 737 63.21 20.85 -37.96
N SER A 738 64.50 20.60 -37.76
CA SER A 738 65.06 19.98 -36.55
C SER A 738 65.22 21.01 -35.43
N LEU A 739 64.61 20.75 -34.27
CA LEU A 739 64.58 21.65 -33.12
C LEU A 739 64.98 20.93 -31.82
N HIS A 740 65.99 21.46 -31.13
CA HIS A 740 66.42 21.00 -29.80
C HIS A 740 65.41 21.38 -28.73
N ASP A 741 64.94 22.62 -28.76
CA ASP A 741 63.90 23.13 -27.89
C ASP A 741 63.16 24.28 -28.54
N GLY A 742 61.91 24.48 -28.13
CA GLY A 742 61.12 25.61 -28.57
C GLY A 742 60.21 26.09 -27.46
N ARG A 743 59.96 27.40 -27.44
CA ARG A 743 59.05 28.07 -26.53
C ARG A 743 58.26 29.13 -27.29
N ILE A 744 56.95 29.01 -27.26
CA ILE A 744 56.00 29.95 -27.85
C ILE A 744 55.14 30.50 -26.72
N VAL A 745 55.29 31.78 -26.42
CA VAL A 745 54.46 32.54 -25.47
C VAL A 745 53.42 33.31 -26.27
N PHE A 746 52.16 33.12 -25.93
CA PHE A 746 51.03 33.75 -26.61
C PHE A 746 50.01 34.28 -25.62
N ASN A 747 49.26 35.29 -26.03
CA ASN A 747 48.07 35.77 -25.33
C ASN A 747 46.89 35.83 -26.29
N ARG A 748 45.68 35.62 -25.77
CA ARG A 748 44.43 35.78 -26.51
C ARG A 748 43.62 36.90 -25.87
N LYS A 749 43.10 37.79 -26.71
CA LYS A 749 42.10 38.81 -26.36
C LYS A 749 40.99 38.77 -27.40
N LYS A 750 39.87 38.10 -27.07
CA LYS A 750 38.76 37.79 -27.96
C LYS A 750 39.23 37.07 -29.23
N ASP A 751 39.16 37.75 -30.38
CA ASP A 751 39.51 37.20 -31.69
C ASP A 751 41.00 37.37 -32.03
N LEU A 752 41.78 38.11 -31.21
CA LEU A 752 43.19 38.37 -31.44
C LEU A 752 44.05 37.41 -30.60
N LEU A 753 44.87 36.60 -31.25
CA LEU A 753 45.90 35.76 -30.64
C LEU A 753 47.26 36.42 -30.91
N SER A 754 47.87 37.04 -29.90
CA SER A 754 49.20 37.65 -30.00
C SER A 754 50.27 36.63 -29.64
N PHE A 755 51.33 36.55 -30.42
CA PHE A 755 52.54 35.79 -30.11
C PHE A 755 53.57 36.78 -29.54
N GLU A 756 53.76 36.77 -28.23
CA GLU A 756 54.68 37.68 -27.53
C GLU A 756 56.13 37.28 -27.74
N ALA A 757 56.38 35.97 -27.81
CA ALA A 757 57.68 35.41 -28.14
C ALA A 757 57.51 34.04 -28.80
N ILE A 758 58.10 33.87 -29.96
CA ILE A 758 58.41 32.58 -30.57
C ILE A 758 59.92 32.45 -30.46
N ASN A 759 60.41 31.40 -29.81
CA ASN A 759 61.84 31.10 -29.72
C ASN A 759 62.03 29.62 -30.01
N LEU A 760 62.54 29.29 -31.19
CA LEU A 760 62.79 27.93 -31.63
C LEU A 760 64.29 27.76 -31.87
N ASN A 761 64.93 26.87 -31.11
CA ASN A 761 66.35 26.59 -31.21
C ASN A 761 66.58 25.35 -32.07
N GLY A 762 67.25 25.52 -33.21
CA GLY A 762 67.45 24.45 -34.19
C GLY A 762 68.90 24.11 -34.48
N ASP A 763 69.11 22.98 -35.17
CA ASP A 763 70.44 22.53 -35.59
C ASP A 763 71.10 23.49 -36.60
N SER A 764 70.28 24.02 -37.53
CA SER A 764 70.74 24.87 -38.64
C SER A 764 70.51 26.35 -38.42
N MET A 765 69.40 26.68 -37.76
CA MET A 765 69.00 28.05 -37.48
C MET A 765 68.15 28.13 -36.22
N ASP A 766 68.26 29.26 -35.54
CA ASP A 766 67.31 29.68 -34.51
C ASP A 766 66.28 30.62 -35.14
N LEU A 767 65.04 30.51 -34.67
CA LEU A 767 63.92 31.32 -35.13
C LEU A 767 63.32 32.05 -33.95
N TYR A 768 63.40 33.38 -34.01
CA TYR A 768 62.76 34.29 -33.09
C TYR A 768 61.56 34.92 -33.78
N GLY A 769 60.49 35.21 -33.06
CA GLY A 769 59.31 35.82 -33.68
C GLY A 769 58.37 36.49 -32.70
N LEU A 770 57.60 37.45 -33.23
CA LEU A 770 56.55 38.17 -32.52
C LEU A 770 55.48 38.61 -33.52
N GLY A 771 54.22 38.69 -33.08
CA GLY A 771 53.15 39.08 -33.98
C GLY A 771 51.77 38.71 -33.46
N SER A 772 50.83 38.48 -34.38
CA SER A 772 49.46 38.10 -34.03
C SER A 772 48.74 37.33 -35.14
N ALA A 773 47.69 36.63 -34.75
CA ALA A 773 46.69 36.06 -35.63
C ALA A 773 45.31 36.59 -35.26
N ASN A 774 44.51 36.95 -36.26
CA ASN A 774 43.12 37.33 -36.09
C ASN A 774 42.23 36.14 -36.46
N LEU A 775 41.66 35.48 -35.46
CA LEU A 775 40.87 34.25 -35.59
C LEU A 775 39.55 34.49 -36.33
N ARG A 776 38.97 35.69 -36.24
CA ARG A 776 37.74 36.06 -36.93
C ARG A 776 37.98 36.32 -38.42
N LEU A 777 39.07 37.00 -38.75
CA LEU A 777 39.46 37.28 -40.15
C LEU A 777 40.22 36.11 -40.79
N ASN A 778 40.62 35.11 -40.00
CA ASN A 778 41.51 34.01 -40.38
C ASN A 778 42.83 34.49 -41.00
N THR A 779 43.42 35.55 -40.45
CA THR A 779 44.68 36.14 -40.93
C THR A 779 45.79 36.05 -39.91
N VAL A 780 47.04 36.04 -40.38
CA VAL A 780 48.25 36.07 -39.56
C VAL A 780 49.13 37.25 -39.98
N ASP A 781 49.83 37.84 -39.02
CA ASP A 781 50.82 38.89 -39.20
C ASP A 781 51.93 38.70 -38.16
N VAL A 782 53.06 38.16 -38.57
CA VAL A 782 54.19 37.79 -37.69
C VAL A 782 55.49 38.29 -38.29
N ASP A 783 56.29 38.96 -37.45
CA ASP A 783 57.68 39.29 -37.74
C ASP A 783 58.58 38.17 -37.19
N LEU A 784 59.40 37.59 -38.06
CA LEU A 784 60.36 36.53 -37.72
C LEU A 784 61.79 37.04 -37.92
N GLU A 785 62.69 36.70 -37.00
CA GLU A 785 64.13 36.85 -37.16
C GLU A 785 64.76 35.45 -37.18
N LEU A 786 65.38 35.09 -38.29
CA LEU A 786 66.17 33.86 -38.42
C LEU A 786 67.61 34.18 -38.09
N LYS A 787 68.25 33.38 -37.22
CA LYS A 787 69.69 33.46 -36.90
C LYS A 787 70.39 32.15 -37.25
N THR A 788 71.59 32.21 -37.81
CA THR A 788 72.39 31.01 -38.15
C THR A 788 73.87 31.18 -37.81
N LEU A 789 74.60 30.05 -37.88
CA LEU A 789 76.03 29.76 -37.60
C LEU A 789 76.37 29.18 -36.20
N LYS A 790 75.73 28.08 -35.79
CA LYS A 790 76.13 27.31 -34.58
C LYS A 790 77.31 26.33 -34.80
N SER A 791 77.51 25.84 -36.03
CA SER A 791 78.47 24.77 -36.35
C SER A 791 79.65 25.20 -37.24
N ALA A 792 79.56 26.37 -37.88
CA ALA A 792 80.66 26.90 -38.69
C ALA A 792 81.71 27.69 -37.88
N SER A 793 81.39 28.08 -36.64
CA SER A 793 82.30 28.83 -35.76
C SER A 793 83.56 28.02 -35.40
N GLU A 794 83.46 26.71 -35.15
CA GLU A 794 84.63 25.87 -34.84
C GLU A 794 85.58 25.66 -36.03
N THR A 795 85.06 25.68 -37.27
CA THR A 795 85.87 25.42 -38.47
C THR A 795 86.44 26.71 -39.08
N ILE A 796 85.71 27.83 -38.99
CA ILE A 796 86.09 29.14 -39.55
C ILE A 796 86.88 30.01 -38.56
N SER A 797 86.82 29.73 -37.24
CA SER A 797 87.64 30.40 -36.21
C SER A 797 89.16 30.28 -36.42
N LYS A 798 89.62 29.40 -37.32
CA LYS A 798 91.04 29.27 -37.70
C LYS A 798 91.55 30.33 -38.68
N LEU A 799 90.69 31.19 -39.24
CA LEU A 799 91.04 32.27 -40.17
C LEU A 799 90.42 33.62 -39.76
N PRO A 800 91.03 34.35 -38.81
CA PRO A 800 90.43 35.52 -38.15
C PRO A 800 90.11 36.70 -39.07
N ILE A 801 90.86 36.89 -40.17
CA ILE A 801 90.69 38.02 -41.10
C ILE A 801 89.43 37.84 -41.97
N LEU A 802 89.14 36.62 -42.43
CA LEU A 802 87.96 36.33 -43.25
C LEU A 802 86.67 36.38 -42.41
N ASN A 803 86.78 35.99 -41.13
CA ASN A 803 85.70 35.97 -40.14
C ASN A 803 85.06 37.36 -39.94
N TYR A 804 85.87 38.40 -39.74
CA TYR A 804 85.37 39.76 -39.46
C TYR A 804 84.75 40.46 -40.69
N VAL A 805 85.33 40.25 -41.87
CA VAL A 805 84.90 40.90 -43.13
C VAL A 805 83.51 40.44 -43.55
N ILE A 806 83.20 39.15 -43.34
CA ILE A 806 81.95 38.51 -43.77
C ILE A 806 80.87 38.53 -42.66
N LEU A 807 81.24 38.33 -41.40
CA LEU A 807 80.27 38.04 -40.31
C LEU A 807 80.09 39.17 -39.27
N GLY A 808 80.87 40.26 -39.36
CA GLY A 808 80.77 41.38 -38.41
C GLY A 808 81.15 41.00 -36.97
N LYS A 809 80.84 41.88 -35.99
CA LYS A 809 81.31 41.77 -34.59
C LYS A 809 80.72 40.59 -33.80
N ASN A 810 79.54 40.09 -34.17
CA ASN A 810 78.78 39.09 -33.40
C ASN A 810 78.87 37.67 -33.98
N GLN A 811 79.57 37.44 -35.10
CA GLN A 811 79.77 36.12 -35.72
C GLN A 811 78.48 35.34 -36.08
N GLU A 812 77.35 36.04 -36.22
CA GLU A 812 76.04 35.47 -36.54
C GLU A 812 75.44 36.21 -37.74
N ILE A 813 74.68 35.49 -38.56
CA ILE A 813 73.88 36.12 -39.62
C ILE A 813 72.42 36.07 -39.21
N SER A 814 71.80 37.25 -39.13
CA SER A 814 70.37 37.39 -38.92
C SER A 814 69.64 37.87 -40.18
N THR A 815 68.38 37.47 -40.35
CA THR A 815 67.50 37.94 -41.43
C THR A 815 66.09 38.11 -40.88
N ASN A 816 65.51 39.29 -41.12
CA ASN A 816 64.12 39.60 -40.78
C ASN A 816 63.18 39.20 -41.93
N ILE A 817 62.12 38.48 -41.59
CA ILE A 817 61.09 37.97 -42.50
C ILE A 817 59.73 38.42 -41.99
N LYS A 818 58.92 38.99 -42.89
CA LYS A 818 57.51 39.28 -42.62
C LYS A 818 56.65 38.11 -43.06
N VAL A 819 55.74 37.66 -42.19
CA VAL A 819 54.77 36.60 -42.49
C VAL A 819 53.36 37.17 -42.41
N ASP A 820 52.65 37.23 -43.52
CA ASP A 820 51.28 37.75 -43.57
C ASP A 820 50.32 36.88 -44.39
N GLY A 821 49.04 37.24 -44.41
CA GLY A 821 48.01 36.58 -45.22
C GLY A 821 47.09 35.67 -44.42
N ALA A 822 46.56 34.62 -45.06
CA ALA A 822 45.61 33.70 -44.42
C ALA A 822 46.34 32.75 -43.46
N LEU A 823 45.75 32.44 -42.31
CA LEU A 823 46.33 31.53 -41.31
C LEU A 823 46.63 30.14 -41.89
N ASP A 824 45.73 29.66 -42.77
CA ASP A 824 45.88 28.39 -43.49
C ASP A 824 46.75 28.48 -44.75
N ASN A 825 47.30 29.65 -45.11
CA ASN A 825 48.22 29.79 -46.23
C ASN A 825 49.06 31.07 -46.09
N PRO A 826 49.97 31.13 -45.10
CA PRO A 826 50.79 32.30 -44.85
C PRO A 826 51.78 32.55 -45.99
N LYS A 827 52.07 33.82 -46.25
CA LYS A 827 53.05 34.30 -47.24
C LYS A 827 54.26 34.88 -46.51
N PHE A 828 55.44 34.57 -47.03
CA PHE A 828 56.72 35.00 -46.45
C PHE A 828 57.35 36.03 -47.37
N HIS A 829 57.77 37.17 -46.81
CA HIS A 829 58.38 38.27 -47.55
C HIS A 829 59.70 38.67 -46.91
N THR A 830 60.71 38.95 -47.73
CA THR A 830 61.96 39.51 -47.22
C THR A 830 61.78 41.00 -47.02
N GLN A 831 62.29 41.56 -45.92
CA GLN A 831 62.42 43.02 -45.76
C GLN A 831 63.70 43.56 -46.41
N ILE A 832 64.38 42.76 -47.25
CA ILE A 832 65.74 42.99 -47.73
C ILE A 832 65.88 44.21 -48.66
N LEU A 833 64.78 44.75 -49.21
CA LEU A 833 64.82 45.89 -50.14
C LEU A 833 65.26 47.23 -49.51
N SER A 834 65.31 47.37 -48.17
CA SER A 834 65.91 48.56 -47.52
C SER A 834 67.37 48.39 -47.10
N ASP A 835 67.89 47.16 -47.01
CA ASP A 835 69.25 46.89 -46.50
C ASP A 835 70.27 46.45 -47.57
N THR A 836 69.82 46.04 -48.77
CA THR A 836 70.73 45.65 -49.86
C THR A 836 71.53 46.82 -50.46
N LEU A 837 71.13 48.06 -50.20
CA LEU A 837 71.94 49.24 -50.56
C LEU A 837 73.17 49.42 -49.63
N LYS A 838 73.27 48.66 -48.53
CA LYS A 838 74.41 48.74 -47.59
C LYS A 838 75.40 47.57 -47.71
N THR A 839 75.12 46.51 -48.48
CA THR A 839 75.98 45.31 -48.51
C THR A 839 77.39 45.57 -49.07
N PRO A 840 77.57 46.29 -50.19
CA PRO A 840 78.92 46.68 -50.63
C PRO A 840 79.57 47.65 -49.63
N PHE A 841 78.76 48.54 -49.04
CA PHE A 841 79.23 49.58 -48.12
C PHE A 841 79.72 49.00 -46.78
N ASN A 842 79.08 47.95 -46.26
CA ASN A 842 79.45 47.25 -45.04
C ASN A 842 80.68 46.34 -45.26
N LEU A 843 80.80 45.69 -46.42
CA LEU A 843 82.04 44.98 -46.81
C LEU A 843 83.22 45.96 -46.88
N ILE A 844 83.04 47.10 -47.53
CA ILE A 844 84.05 48.17 -47.61
C ILE A 844 84.35 48.75 -46.22
N LYS A 845 83.33 49.02 -45.40
CA LYS A 845 83.49 49.49 -44.01
C LYS A 845 84.26 48.49 -43.15
N ASN A 846 83.94 47.20 -43.23
CA ASN A 846 84.62 46.14 -42.48
C ASN A 846 86.07 45.95 -42.94
N ILE A 847 86.37 46.13 -44.24
CA ILE A 847 87.74 46.14 -44.79
C ILE A 847 88.51 47.40 -44.32
N ILE A 848 87.87 48.57 -44.29
CA ILE A 848 88.48 49.84 -43.83
C ILE A 848 88.71 49.86 -42.32
N GLN A 849 87.84 49.21 -41.52
CA GLN A 849 87.97 49.12 -40.06
C GLN A 849 88.86 47.95 -39.60
N LEU A 850 89.30 47.09 -40.51
CA LEU A 850 90.17 45.94 -40.22
C LEU A 850 91.48 46.34 -39.50
N PRO A 851 92.20 47.43 -39.89
CA PRO A 851 93.44 47.83 -39.24
C PRO A 851 93.25 48.37 -37.82
N SER A 852 92.09 48.98 -37.49
CA SER A 852 91.87 49.57 -36.15
C SER A 852 91.50 48.53 -35.08
N ASN A 853 91.03 47.35 -35.49
CA ASN A 853 90.59 46.26 -34.59
C ASN A 853 91.58 45.08 -34.55
N LEU A 854 92.60 45.04 -35.41
CA LEU A 854 93.71 44.07 -35.32
C LEU A 854 94.74 44.45 -34.24
N PHE A 855 94.66 45.66 -33.68
CA PHE A 855 95.59 46.21 -32.69
C PHE A 855 94.91 46.77 -31.42
N ASN A 856 93.66 46.40 -31.16
CA ASN A 856 92.94 46.67 -29.90
C ASN A 856 92.36 45.38 -29.31
#